data_AF-A0A452SJ91-F1
#
_entry.id   AF-A0A452SJ91-F1
#
_cell.length_a   1.000
_cell.length_b   1.000
_cell.length_c   1.000
_cell.angle_alpha   90.00
_cell.angle_beta   90.00
_cell.angle_gamma   90.00
#
_symmetry.space_group_name_H-M   'P 1'
#
loop_
_entity.id
_entity.type
_entity.pdbx_description
1 polymer ?
#
loop_
_entity_poly.entity_id
_entity_poly.type
_entity_poly.pdbx_seq_one_letter_code
_entity_poly.pdbx_strand_id
1 'polypeptide(L)'
;GVLQWSPCRPSFITPFLLIGGAWRKFAGPRQTGGRGFGELRVQTGSMKQPSFLPRALLMPDLFLNFPFICPSCRNLSSNRLTTLSWQLFQTLSLRELRLEQNFFNCSCDIRWMQLWQEQGEAKLNSQHLSCISADGSQLPLFRMNISQCDLPEISVSHVNLTVREGDNAVITCNGSGSPLPDVDWIVTGLQSINTHQTNLNWTNVHAINLTLVNVTSEDNGFTLTCIAENVVGMSNASVALTVHYPPRVVSLEEPELRLEHCIEFVVRGNPPPTLHWLHNGQPLRESKITHVEYYQEGEVSEGCLLFNKPTHYNNGNYTLIAKNPLGTANQTINGHFLKEPFPGEGFYDVSPTPITVTHKPEEDTFGVSIAVGLAAFACVLLVVLFIMINKYGRRSKFGMKGPVAVISGEEDSASPLHHINHGITTPSSLDAGPDTVVIGMTRIPVIENPQYFRQGHNCHKPDTYVQHIKRRDIVLKRELGEGAFGKVFLAECYNLSPTKDKMLVAVKALKDPTLAARKDFQREAELLTNLQHEHIVKFYGVCGDGDPLIMVFEYMKHGDLNKFLRAHGPDAMILVDGQPRQAKGELGLSQMLHIASQIASGMVYLASQHFVHRDLATRNCLVGANLLVKIGDFGMSRDVYSTDYYRVRWLFRLQDSASELTPCSHVFVIVGGHTMLPIRWMPPESIMYRKFTTESDVWSFGVILWEIFTYGKQPWFQLSNTEVIECITQGRVLERPRVCPKEVYDVMLGCWQREPQQRLNIKEIYKVLHALGKAAPIYLDILG
;
A
#
# COMPACT_ATOMS: atom_id res chain seq x y z
N GLY A 1 -31.42 -17.39 -38.95
CA GLY A 1 -32.55 -16.70 -38.32
C GLY A 1 -32.76 -17.26 -36.93
N VAL A 2 -32.91 -16.35 -35.95
CA VAL A 2 -33.78 -16.47 -34.77
C VAL A 2 -33.52 -17.66 -33.81
N LEU A 3 -32.79 -17.32 -32.74
CA LEU A 3 -33.15 -17.48 -31.30
C LEU A 3 -33.28 -18.87 -30.63
N GLN A 4 -32.65 -18.89 -29.44
CA GLN A 4 -33.04 -19.48 -28.14
C GLN A 4 -32.32 -20.73 -27.57
N TRP A 5 -31.64 -20.44 -26.45
CA TRP A 5 -31.62 -21.14 -25.14
C TRP A 5 -30.72 -22.35 -24.92
N SER A 6 -29.84 -22.17 -23.92
CA SER A 6 -29.20 -23.20 -23.09
C SER A 6 -30.24 -24.11 -22.42
N PRO A 7 -29.86 -25.34 -22.02
CA PRO A 7 -29.57 -25.54 -20.60
C PRO A 7 -28.45 -26.57 -20.26
N CYS A 8 -27.88 -26.37 -19.07
CA CYS A 8 -27.35 -27.31 -18.07
C CYS A 8 -26.81 -28.72 -18.40
N ARG A 9 -25.60 -28.97 -17.86
CA ARG A 9 -25.05 -30.16 -17.12
C ARG A 9 -25.23 -31.59 -17.67
N PRO A 10 -24.16 -32.38 -17.52
CA PRO A 10 -24.20 -33.56 -16.62
C PRO A 10 -23.01 -33.55 -15.64
N SER A 11 -23.20 -33.47 -14.33
CA SER A 11 -23.35 -34.60 -13.39
C SER A 11 -22.25 -35.67 -13.51
N PHE A 12 -21.10 -35.42 -12.86
CA PHE A 12 -20.21 -36.49 -12.39
C PHE A 12 -20.71 -37.00 -11.04
N ILE A 13 -21.00 -38.30 -11.03
CA ILE A 13 -21.40 -39.09 -9.88
C ILE A 13 -20.14 -39.48 -9.10
N THR A 14 -20.17 -39.16 -7.81
CA THR A 14 -19.30 -39.65 -6.74
C THR A 14 -19.51 -41.15 -6.49
N PRO A 15 -18.44 -41.91 -6.19
CA PRO A 15 -18.54 -43.10 -5.36
C PRO A 15 -18.08 -42.78 -3.93
N PHE A 16 -18.98 -43.02 -2.97
CA PHE A 16 -18.73 -43.12 -1.54
C PHE A 16 -18.09 -44.48 -1.21
N LEU A 17 -17.01 -44.48 -0.41
CA LEU A 17 -16.59 -45.56 0.50
C LEU A 17 -15.63 -44.94 1.52
N LEU A 18 -16.09 -44.48 2.70
CA LEU A 18 -16.29 -45.24 3.95
C LEU A 18 -15.11 -46.16 4.31
N ILE A 19 -14.24 -45.67 5.20
CA ILE A 19 -13.42 -46.51 6.09
C ILE A 19 -13.76 -46.10 7.52
N GLY A 20 -14.62 -46.89 8.16
CA GLY A 20 -14.71 -47.02 9.61
C GLY A 20 -13.89 -48.23 10.06
N GLY A 21 -13.30 -48.14 11.26
CA GLY A 21 -12.37 -49.13 11.80
C GLY A 21 -12.94 -50.53 12.03
N ALA A 22 -12.01 -51.48 12.19
CA ALA A 22 -12.29 -52.85 12.62
C ALA A 22 -11.45 -53.19 13.86
N TRP A 23 -12.12 -53.23 15.02
CA TRP A 23 -11.76 -54.09 16.13
C TRP A 23 -12.29 -55.51 15.84
N ARG A 24 -11.50 -56.56 16.10
CA ARG A 24 -11.93 -57.95 15.99
C ARG A 24 -12.58 -58.45 17.29
N LYS A 25 -13.81 -58.95 17.13
CA LYS A 25 -14.45 -60.16 17.72
C LYS A 25 -14.11 -60.57 19.16
N PHE A 26 -15.16 -60.69 19.99
CA PHE A 26 -15.72 -62.00 20.39
C PHE A 26 -17.21 -61.84 20.77
N ALA A 27 -18.03 -62.83 20.40
CA ALA A 27 -19.47 -62.86 20.60
C ALA A 27 -19.88 -63.64 21.86
N GLY A 28 -20.97 -63.22 22.50
CA GLY A 28 -21.74 -63.97 23.50
C GLY A 28 -23.05 -63.22 23.82
N PRO A 29 -24.24 -63.87 23.91
CA PRO A 29 -25.51 -63.20 23.56
C PRO A 29 -26.51 -62.96 24.71
N ARG A 30 -27.47 -62.05 24.42
CA ARG A 30 -28.88 -61.95 24.88
C ARG A 30 -29.23 -61.49 26.32
N GLN A 31 -30.08 -60.44 26.38
CA GLN A 31 -31.41 -60.30 27.05
C GLN A 31 -31.66 -58.81 27.41
N THR A 32 -32.54 -58.07 26.73
CA THR A 32 -33.99 -57.82 26.94
C THR A 32 -34.41 -57.13 28.26
N GLY A 33 -35.12 -56.00 28.14
CA GLY A 33 -35.97 -55.34 29.15
C GLY A 33 -35.28 -54.21 29.91
N GLY A 34 -35.88 -53.08 30.27
CA GLY A 34 -37.26 -52.63 30.26
C GLY A 34 -37.35 -51.30 31.02
N ARG A 35 -38.47 -50.59 30.82
CA ARG A 35 -38.95 -49.29 31.34
C ARG A 35 -38.58 -48.91 32.78
N GLY A 36 -38.53 -47.60 33.05
CA GLY A 36 -38.75 -47.03 34.39
C GLY A 36 -38.69 -45.50 34.45
N PHE A 37 -39.86 -44.85 34.43
CA PHE A 37 -40.11 -43.47 34.90
C PHE A 37 -40.09 -43.43 36.44
N GLY A 38 -39.66 -42.32 37.07
CA GLY A 38 -39.96 -42.08 38.49
C GLY A 38 -39.05 -41.10 39.25
N GLU A 39 -39.42 -39.82 39.19
CA GLU A 39 -39.38 -38.75 40.21
C GLU A 39 -38.45 -38.75 41.46
N LEU A 40 -37.79 -37.59 41.62
CA LEU A 40 -37.61 -36.74 42.82
C LEU A 40 -37.15 -37.36 44.16
N ARG A 41 -35.95 -36.94 44.62
CA ARG A 41 -35.79 -36.18 45.88
C ARG A 41 -34.36 -35.67 46.10
N VAL A 42 -34.26 -34.39 46.41
CA VAL A 42 -33.09 -33.77 47.04
C VAL A 42 -33.08 -34.17 48.52
N GLN A 43 -31.99 -34.76 48.99
CA GLN A 43 -31.59 -34.69 50.39
C GLN A 43 -30.06 -34.69 50.50
N THR A 44 -29.59 -33.72 51.26
CA THR A 44 -28.21 -33.37 51.63
C THR A 44 -27.52 -34.48 52.43
N GLY A 45 -26.25 -34.76 52.13
CA GLY A 45 -25.42 -35.63 52.97
C GLY A 45 -23.99 -35.76 52.45
N SER A 46 -23.02 -35.56 53.34
CA SER A 46 -21.59 -35.41 53.10
C SER A 46 -20.85 -36.68 52.65
N MET A 47 -19.81 -36.51 51.81
CA MET A 47 -18.78 -37.52 51.52
C MET A 47 -17.46 -36.78 51.23
N LYS A 48 -16.49 -36.78 52.15
CA LYS A 48 -15.37 -37.74 52.24
C LYS A 48 -14.69 -38.03 50.90
N GLN A 49 -13.57 -37.33 50.64
CA GLN A 49 -12.45 -37.82 49.82
C GLN A 49 -11.77 -39.01 50.55
N PRO A 50 -11.22 -40.02 49.84
CA PRO A 50 -9.92 -39.84 49.15
C PRO A 50 -9.68 -40.60 47.82
N SER A 51 -8.69 -40.07 47.08
CA SER A 51 -7.63 -40.72 46.27
C SER A 51 -7.98 -41.68 45.11
N PHE A 52 -7.69 -41.28 43.86
CA PHE A 52 -6.47 -41.64 43.09
C PHE A 52 -6.58 -41.14 41.64
N LEU A 53 -5.52 -40.47 41.17
CA LEU A 53 -5.24 -40.08 39.77
C LEU A 53 -4.79 -41.31 38.95
N PRO A 54 -4.95 -41.33 37.61
CA PRO A 54 -3.80 -40.92 36.78
C PRO A 54 -4.13 -40.26 35.41
N ARG A 55 -3.16 -39.45 34.95
CA ARG A 55 -2.89 -39.02 33.55
C ARG A 55 -4.03 -38.31 32.80
N ALA A 56 -4.07 -36.98 32.88
CA ALA A 56 -4.78 -36.15 31.91
C ALA A 56 -3.84 -35.74 30.77
N LEU A 57 -4.10 -36.28 29.57
CA LEU A 57 -3.81 -35.61 28.30
C LEU A 57 -4.62 -34.31 28.28
N LEU A 58 -3.97 -33.15 28.27
CA LEU A 58 -4.63 -31.87 28.05
C LEU A 58 -4.85 -31.69 26.54
N MET A 59 -6.09 -31.83 26.10
CA MET A 59 -6.55 -31.38 24.77
C MET A 59 -6.48 -29.84 24.65
N PRO A 60 -6.38 -29.27 23.43
CA PRO A 60 -6.29 -27.81 23.22
C PRO A 60 -7.55 -27.00 23.62
N ASP A 61 -8.67 -27.65 23.92
CA ASP A 61 -9.99 -26.99 24.02
C ASP A 61 -10.43 -26.59 25.43
N LEU A 62 -9.52 -26.57 26.42
CA LEU A 62 -9.85 -26.20 27.82
C LEU A 62 -9.32 -24.83 28.26
N PHE A 63 -8.98 -23.94 27.32
CA PHE A 63 -8.44 -22.60 27.59
C PHE A 63 -9.49 -21.46 27.57
N LEU A 64 -10.78 -21.78 27.66
CA LEU A 64 -11.85 -20.79 27.74
C LEU A 64 -12.48 -20.79 29.13
N ASN A 65 -11.91 -19.98 30.04
CA ASN A 65 -12.64 -19.13 30.98
C ASN A 65 -11.74 -18.67 32.13
N PHE A 66 -10.99 -17.59 31.93
CA PHE A 66 -10.61 -16.69 33.01
C PHE A 66 -10.61 -15.24 32.51
N PRO A 67 -11.22 -14.30 33.24
CA PRO A 67 -11.04 -12.89 32.94
C PRO A 67 -9.60 -12.49 33.34
N PHE A 68 -9.05 -11.51 32.63
CA PHE A 68 -7.80 -10.75 32.85
C PHE A 68 -6.70 -10.90 31.78
N ILE A 69 -6.57 -9.81 31.01
CA ILE A 69 -5.33 -9.14 30.57
C ILE A 69 -4.32 -10.01 29.81
N CYS A 70 -4.26 -9.76 28.48
CA CYS A 70 -3.20 -10.16 27.55
C CYS A 70 -3.25 -11.62 27.04
N PRO A 71 -3.63 -11.87 25.77
CA PRO A 71 -3.71 -13.22 25.18
C PRO A 71 -2.35 -13.91 24.98
N SER A 72 -1.24 -13.19 25.19
CA SER A 72 0.13 -13.70 25.24
C SER A 72 0.62 -13.97 26.68
N CYS A 73 -0.22 -13.76 27.69
CA CYS A 73 0.08 -14.10 29.08
C CYS A 73 -0.60 -15.44 29.42
N ARG A 74 0.16 -16.38 30.00
CA ARG A 74 -0.35 -17.69 30.45
C ARG A 74 -0.11 -17.81 31.95
N ASN A 75 -1.15 -18.10 32.71
CA ASN A 75 -1.03 -18.34 34.14
C ASN A 75 -1.29 -19.82 34.44
N LEU A 76 -0.23 -20.55 34.80
CA LEU A 76 -0.28 -21.95 35.23
C LEU A 76 0.13 -22.09 36.70
N SER A 77 0.14 -21.00 37.47
CA SER A 77 0.44 -21.05 38.90
C SER A 77 -0.55 -21.92 39.67
N SER A 78 -0.13 -22.50 40.79
CA SER A 78 -1.00 -23.27 41.71
C SER A 78 -1.63 -24.55 41.13
N ASN A 79 -1.08 -25.13 40.06
CA ASN A 79 -1.66 -26.30 39.38
C ASN A 79 -1.05 -27.65 39.82
N ARG A 80 -0.23 -27.65 40.89
CA ARG A 80 0.50 -28.83 41.40
C ARG A 80 1.29 -29.58 40.30
N LEU A 81 1.80 -28.85 39.30
CA LEU A 81 2.57 -29.43 38.20
C LEU A 81 3.91 -29.95 38.73
N THR A 82 4.28 -31.17 38.32
CA THR A 82 5.56 -31.80 38.66
C THR A 82 6.58 -31.73 37.52
N THR A 83 6.11 -31.54 36.29
CA THR A 83 6.90 -31.31 35.07
C THR A 83 6.04 -30.54 34.07
N LEU A 84 6.66 -29.89 33.09
CA LEU A 84 6.01 -29.16 32.02
C LEU A 84 6.98 -29.04 30.84
N SER A 85 6.56 -29.44 29.64
CA SER A 85 7.39 -29.36 28.43
C SER A 85 7.35 -27.98 27.80
N TRP A 86 8.51 -27.48 27.34
CA TRP A 86 8.61 -26.22 26.61
C TRP A 86 7.89 -26.27 25.25
N GLN A 87 7.74 -27.47 24.66
CA GLN A 87 7.07 -27.67 23.35
C GLN A 87 5.61 -27.20 23.34
N LEU A 88 4.95 -27.15 24.51
CA LEU A 88 3.60 -26.59 24.63
C LEU A 88 3.52 -25.08 24.31
N PHE A 89 4.67 -24.41 24.35
CA PHE A 89 4.80 -22.96 24.17
C PHE A 89 5.48 -22.57 22.87
N GLN A 90 6.01 -23.52 22.09
CA GLN A 90 6.82 -23.25 20.89
C GLN A 90 6.10 -22.43 19.81
N THR A 91 4.78 -22.55 19.70
CA THR A 91 3.96 -21.81 18.73
C THR A 91 3.32 -20.55 19.32
N LEU A 92 3.62 -20.20 20.58
CA LEU A 92 2.99 -19.10 21.31
C LEU A 92 3.98 -17.95 21.51
N SER A 93 3.61 -16.74 21.09
CA SER A 93 4.38 -15.52 21.39
C SER A 93 4.10 -15.03 22.82
N LEU A 94 4.69 -15.71 23.81
CA LEU A 94 4.45 -15.43 25.23
C LEU A 94 5.11 -14.13 25.70
N ARG A 95 4.33 -13.25 26.33
CA ARG A 95 4.82 -12.06 27.03
C ARG A 95 5.03 -12.30 28.53
N GLU A 96 4.26 -13.20 29.13
CA GLU A 96 4.34 -13.54 30.55
C GLU A 96 3.86 -14.98 30.78
N LEU A 97 4.66 -15.80 31.45
CA LEU A 97 4.28 -17.15 31.85
C LEU A 97 4.40 -17.25 33.37
N ARG A 98 3.28 -17.41 34.10
CA ARG A 98 3.32 -17.57 35.57
C ARG A 98 3.31 -19.03 35.96
N LEU A 99 4.36 -19.48 36.66
CA LEU A 99 4.57 -20.87 37.09
C LEU A 99 4.69 -21.04 38.61
N GLU A 100 4.56 -19.97 39.39
CA GLU A 100 4.69 -20.01 40.85
C GLU A 100 3.73 -21.00 41.53
N GLN A 101 4.09 -21.49 42.72
CA GLN A 101 3.26 -22.40 43.52
C GLN A 101 2.96 -23.77 42.86
N ASN A 102 3.85 -24.22 41.97
CA ASN A 102 3.90 -25.59 41.46
C ASN A 102 5.00 -26.40 42.16
N PHE A 103 4.95 -27.73 42.05
CA PHE A 103 5.83 -28.67 42.77
C PHE A 103 6.72 -29.42 41.77
N PHE A 104 7.53 -28.69 41.01
CA PHE A 104 8.37 -29.29 39.97
C PHE A 104 9.45 -30.21 40.55
N ASN A 105 9.73 -31.34 39.90
CA ASN A 105 10.82 -32.23 40.29
C ASN A 105 12.13 -31.77 39.64
N CYS A 106 13.23 -31.68 40.40
CA CYS A 106 14.54 -31.33 39.84
C CYS A 106 14.97 -32.42 38.85
N SER A 107 14.89 -32.09 37.56
CA SER A 107 15.04 -33.03 36.45
C SER A 107 15.37 -32.27 35.17
N CYS A 108 15.79 -33.00 34.14
CA CYS A 108 16.13 -32.39 32.86
C CYS A 108 14.91 -31.76 32.16
N ASP A 109 13.71 -32.31 32.39
CA ASP A 109 12.46 -31.86 31.77
C ASP A 109 12.05 -30.42 32.12
N ILE A 110 12.61 -29.86 33.20
CA ILE A 110 12.36 -28.48 33.63
C ILE A 110 13.58 -27.56 33.43
N ARG A 111 14.67 -28.06 32.84
CA ARG A 111 15.90 -27.29 32.61
C ARG A 111 15.66 -26.05 31.75
N TRP A 112 14.74 -26.12 30.80
CA TRP A 112 14.32 -24.98 29.99
C TRP A 112 13.79 -23.80 30.83
N MET A 113 13.09 -24.08 31.94
CA MET A 113 12.58 -23.03 32.83
C MET A 113 13.71 -22.26 33.52
N GLN A 114 14.77 -22.98 33.91
CA GLN A 114 15.96 -22.37 34.47
C GLN A 114 16.65 -21.49 33.42
N LEU A 115 16.82 -21.98 32.19
CA LEU A 115 17.42 -21.21 31.10
C LEU A 115 16.61 -19.94 30.79
N TRP A 116 15.29 -20.04 30.69
CA TRP A 116 14.42 -18.88 30.49
C TRP A 116 14.44 -17.91 31.68
N GLN A 117 14.59 -18.41 32.91
CA GLN A 117 14.75 -17.56 34.09
C GLN A 117 16.08 -16.78 34.04
N GLU A 118 17.16 -17.41 33.59
CA GLU A 118 18.49 -16.78 33.42
C GLU A 118 18.49 -15.77 32.26
N GLN A 119 17.80 -16.08 31.16
CA GLN A 119 17.71 -15.23 29.95
C GLN A 119 16.65 -14.12 30.07
N GLY A 120 15.76 -14.17 31.06
CA GLY A 120 14.69 -13.20 31.24
C GLY A 120 13.48 -13.39 30.32
N GLU A 121 13.29 -14.58 29.75
CA GLU A 121 12.18 -14.89 28.86
C GLU A 121 10.84 -15.00 29.61
N ALA A 122 9.76 -14.54 28.97
CA ALA A 122 8.39 -14.59 29.48
C ALA A 122 8.21 -14.12 30.94
N LYS A 123 9.07 -13.22 31.42
CA LYS A 123 9.14 -12.74 32.82
C LYS A 123 9.26 -13.87 33.86
N LEU A 124 9.95 -14.96 33.54
CA LEU A 124 10.25 -16.00 34.54
C LEU A 124 11.31 -15.54 35.55
N ASN A 125 12.20 -14.63 35.15
CA ASN A 125 13.22 -14.02 36.02
C ASN A 125 12.64 -13.26 37.23
N SER A 126 11.41 -12.74 37.15
CA SER A 126 10.75 -12.05 38.27
C SER A 126 10.04 -13.00 39.25
N GLN A 127 10.05 -14.31 38.96
CA GLN A 127 9.37 -15.32 39.77
C GLN A 127 10.35 -16.12 40.62
N HIS A 128 9.91 -16.54 41.79
CA HIS A 128 10.71 -17.35 42.71
C HIS A 128 10.43 -18.85 42.49
N LEU A 129 11.00 -19.40 41.42
CA LEU A 129 10.81 -20.79 41.05
C LEU A 129 11.80 -21.72 41.77
N SER A 130 11.31 -22.90 42.14
CA SER A 130 12.09 -23.94 42.82
C SER A 130 11.61 -25.33 42.38
N CYS A 131 12.49 -26.32 42.55
CA CYS A 131 12.21 -27.72 42.30
C CYS A 131 12.48 -28.56 43.55
N ILE A 132 11.94 -29.76 43.58
CA ILE A 132 12.12 -30.74 44.66
C ILE A 132 13.17 -31.76 44.21
N SER A 133 14.26 -31.83 44.97
CA SER A 133 15.34 -32.79 44.78
C SER A 133 14.91 -34.20 45.18
N ALA A 134 15.68 -35.22 44.77
CA ALA A 134 15.37 -36.62 45.10
C ALA A 134 15.35 -36.91 46.63
N ASP A 135 16.03 -36.09 47.43
CA ASP A 135 16.04 -36.14 48.90
C ASP A 135 14.87 -35.38 49.55
N GLY A 136 13.95 -34.82 48.76
CA GLY A 136 12.80 -34.04 49.21
C GLY A 136 13.12 -32.59 49.57
N SER A 137 14.37 -32.14 49.41
CA SER A 137 14.75 -30.74 49.66
C SER A 137 14.26 -29.83 48.53
N GLN A 138 13.85 -28.61 48.89
CA GLN A 138 13.46 -27.59 47.93
C GLN A 138 14.69 -26.79 47.48
N LEU A 139 14.99 -26.85 46.18
CA LEU A 139 16.13 -26.20 45.57
C LEU A 139 15.64 -25.09 44.63
N PRO A 140 16.13 -23.83 44.74
CA PRO A 140 15.86 -22.80 43.75
C PRO A 140 16.35 -23.21 42.35
N LEU A 141 15.58 -22.92 41.29
CA LEU A 141 15.90 -23.40 39.93
C LEU A 141 17.30 -22.97 39.45
N PHE A 142 17.75 -21.75 39.76
CA PHE A 142 19.08 -21.25 39.40
C PHE A 142 20.25 -22.05 40.02
N ARG A 143 20.00 -22.88 41.05
CA ARG A 143 21.01 -23.78 41.66
C ARG A 143 20.90 -25.21 41.15
N MET A 144 19.93 -25.51 40.28
CA MET A 144 19.76 -26.83 39.73
C MET A 144 20.95 -27.18 38.81
N ASN A 145 21.54 -28.35 39.05
CA ASN A 145 22.64 -28.89 38.26
C ASN A 145 22.36 -30.37 37.98
N ILE A 146 22.01 -30.68 36.73
CA ILE A 146 21.73 -32.02 36.25
C ILE A 146 22.81 -32.37 35.23
N SER A 147 23.57 -33.43 35.47
CA SER A 147 24.57 -33.92 34.50
C SER A 147 23.87 -34.42 33.23
N GLN A 148 24.52 -34.28 32.06
CA GLN A 148 24.00 -34.81 30.80
C GLN A 148 22.64 -34.18 30.38
N CYS A 149 22.49 -32.87 30.61
CA CYS A 149 21.25 -32.12 30.39
C CYS A 149 21.53 -30.73 29.81
N ASP A 150 21.86 -30.70 28.52
CA ASP A 150 22.31 -29.54 27.78
C ASP A 150 21.44 -29.31 26.55
N LEU A 151 21.46 -28.07 26.02
CA LEU A 151 20.80 -27.74 24.76
C LEU A 151 21.41 -28.52 23.59
N PRO A 152 20.63 -28.79 22.53
CA PRO A 152 21.14 -29.49 21.36
C PRO A 152 22.13 -28.61 20.59
N GLU A 153 23.26 -29.20 20.22
CA GLU A 153 24.24 -28.62 19.29
C GLU A 153 23.96 -29.14 17.88
N ILE A 154 23.98 -28.22 16.91
CA ILE A 154 23.59 -28.52 15.53
C ILE A 154 24.70 -28.08 14.57
N SER A 155 24.98 -28.92 13.57
CA SER A 155 25.94 -28.61 12.50
C SER A 155 25.41 -29.08 11.15
N VAL A 156 25.66 -28.28 10.12
CA VAL A 156 25.25 -28.56 8.74
C VAL A 156 26.46 -28.68 7.84
N SER A 157 26.36 -29.55 6.82
CA SER A 157 27.42 -29.80 5.85
C SER A 157 27.81 -28.58 5.00
N HIS A 158 26.89 -27.63 4.83
CA HIS A 158 27.05 -26.44 3.98
C HIS A 158 26.45 -25.22 4.68
N VAL A 159 27.04 -24.04 4.48
CA VAL A 159 26.44 -22.75 4.87
C VAL A 159 25.67 -22.16 3.68
N ASN A 160 26.24 -22.30 2.48
CA ASN A 160 25.62 -21.94 1.20
C ASN A 160 25.74 -23.15 0.27
N LEU A 161 24.67 -23.48 -0.43
CA LEU A 161 24.64 -24.54 -1.43
C LEU A 161 24.22 -23.95 -2.77
N THR A 162 25.07 -24.09 -3.79
CA THR A 162 24.74 -23.69 -5.16
C THR A 162 24.51 -24.92 -6.03
N VAL A 163 23.35 -25.00 -6.69
CA VAL A 163 22.92 -26.14 -7.52
C VAL A 163 22.44 -25.61 -8.86
N ARG A 164 22.57 -26.38 -9.95
CA ARG A 164 21.95 -26.02 -11.23
C ARG A 164 20.54 -26.60 -11.31
N GLU A 165 19.64 -25.90 -11.99
CA GLU A 165 18.29 -26.40 -12.24
C GLU A 165 18.35 -27.79 -12.91
N GLY A 166 17.58 -28.73 -12.37
CA GLY A 166 17.52 -30.13 -12.82
C GLY A 166 18.52 -31.07 -12.16
N ASP A 167 19.54 -30.57 -11.47
CA ASP A 167 20.50 -31.40 -10.75
C ASP A 167 19.93 -31.87 -9.40
N ASN A 168 20.57 -32.88 -8.82
CA ASN A 168 20.27 -33.38 -7.47
C ASN A 168 21.32 -32.87 -6.48
N ALA A 169 20.93 -32.63 -5.24
CA ALA A 169 21.83 -32.21 -4.17
C ALA A 169 21.55 -32.95 -2.87
N VAL A 170 22.58 -33.15 -2.04
CA VAL A 170 22.46 -33.80 -0.74
C VAL A 170 23.09 -32.92 0.32
N ILE A 171 22.36 -32.69 1.41
CA ILE A 171 22.79 -31.86 2.54
C ILE A 171 22.60 -32.67 3.81
N THR A 172 23.64 -32.75 4.62
CA THR A 172 23.61 -33.42 5.92
C THR A 172 23.47 -32.41 7.04
N CYS A 173 22.62 -32.72 8.02
CA CYS A 173 22.52 -32.05 9.31
C CYS A 173 22.79 -33.05 10.43
N ASN A 174 23.66 -32.68 11.36
CA ASN A 174 24.04 -33.49 12.51
C ASN A 174 23.64 -32.74 13.79
N GLY A 175 22.78 -33.36 14.59
CA GLY A 175 22.45 -32.93 15.94
C GLY A 175 23.14 -33.80 16.99
N SER A 176 23.81 -33.16 17.93
CA SER A 176 24.42 -33.80 19.10
C SER A 176 23.92 -33.12 20.37
N GLY A 177 23.93 -33.82 21.49
CA GLY A 177 23.48 -33.26 22.75
C GLY A 177 23.07 -34.34 23.73
N SER A 178 22.79 -33.93 24.95
CA SER A 178 22.31 -34.83 25.99
C SER A 178 21.12 -34.21 26.69
N PRO A 179 19.91 -34.81 26.63
CA PRO A 179 19.56 -36.02 25.86
C PRO A 179 19.74 -35.86 24.34
N LEU A 180 19.95 -36.98 23.65
CA LEU A 180 20.13 -37.03 22.19
C LEU A 180 18.95 -36.34 21.50
N PRO A 181 19.18 -35.29 20.69
CA PRO A 181 18.08 -34.58 20.06
C PRO A 181 17.45 -35.33 18.89
N ASP A 182 16.17 -35.06 18.66
CA ASP A 182 15.52 -35.35 17.40
C ASP A 182 15.89 -34.26 16.39
N VAL A 183 16.19 -34.66 15.16
CA VAL A 183 16.72 -33.75 14.13
C VAL A 183 15.83 -33.87 12.91
N ASP A 184 15.46 -32.76 12.29
CA ASP A 184 14.72 -32.79 11.02
C ASP A 184 14.95 -31.53 10.19
N TRP A 185 14.60 -31.58 8.91
CA TRP A 185 14.64 -30.44 8.00
C TRP A 185 13.25 -29.83 7.81
N ILE A 186 13.16 -28.50 7.95
CA ILE A 186 11.96 -27.76 7.59
C ILE A 186 11.98 -27.51 6.09
N VAL A 187 11.16 -28.26 5.35
CA VAL A 187 11.00 -28.17 3.89
C VAL A 187 9.64 -27.62 3.48
N THR A 188 8.89 -27.02 4.41
CA THR A 188 7.58 -26.43 4.11
C THR A 188 7.70 -25.26 3.14
N GLY A 189 7.07 -25.39 1.98
CA GLY A 189 7.12 -24.38 0.91
C GLY A 189 8.18 -24.63 -0.17
N LEU A 190 9.05 -25.63 0.02
CA LEU A 190 10.02 -26.07 -0.99
C LEU A 190 9.30 -26.82 -2.12
N GLN A 191 9.57 -26.45 -3.37
CA GLN A 191 8.92 -27.03 -4.55
C GLN A 191 9.64 -28.29 -5.06
N SER A 192 10.95 -28.39 -4.86
CA SER A 192 11.74 -29.57 -5.25
C SER A 192 11.32 -30.82 -4.48
N ILE A 193 11.34 -31.96 -5.19
CA ILE A 193 11.14 -33.27 -4.56
C ILE A 193 12.26 -33.49 -3.57
N ASN A 194 11.91 -33.92 -2.36
CA ASN A 194 12.86 -34.11 -1.29
C ASN A 194 12.63 -35.42 -0.53
N THR A 195 13.72 -36.00 -0.02
CA THR A 195 13.69 -37.20 0.82
C THR A 195 14.63 -37.05 2.00
N HIS A 196 14.16 -37.46 3.17
CA HIS A 196 14.90 -37.40 4.43
C HIS A 196 15.39 -38.80 4.78
N GLN A 197 16.70 -38.96 4.94
CA GLN A 197 17.30 -40.24 5.30
C GLN A 197 18.11 -40.09 6.59
N THR A 198 17.71 -40.82 7.62
CA THR A 198 18.41 -40.90 8.90
C THR A 198 19.63 -41.81 8.79
N ASN A 199 20.77 -41.34 9.29
CA ASN A 199 22.02 -42.10 9.39
C ASN A 199 22.40 -42.27 10.85
N LEU A 200 22.00 -43.39 11.44
CA LEU A 200 22.32 -43.75 12.83
C LEU A 200 23.63 -44.55 12.88
N ASN A 201 24.75 -43.91 12.55
CA ASN A 201 26.08 -44.54 12.58
C ASN A 201 26.85 -44.30 13.89
N TRP A 202 26.47 -43.30 14.69
CA TRP A 202 27.15 -42.93 15.93
C TRP A 202 26.20 -42.97 17.12
N THR A 203 26.69 -43.40 18.28
CA THR A 203 25.85 -43.61 19.47
C THR A 203 25.33 -42.31 20.10
N ASN A 204 25.87 -41.14 19.73
CA ASN A 204 25.58 -39.84 20.34
C ASN A 204 25.29 -38.70 19.33
N VAL A 205 25.05 -39.03 18.06
CA VAL A 205 24.74 -38.04 17.01
C VAL A 205 23.58 -38.54 16.17
N HIS A 206 22.54 -37.71 16.03
CA HIS A 206 21.44 -37.97 15.11
C HIS A 206 21.71 -37.17 13.82
N ALA A 207 22.02 -37.89 12.74
CA ALA A 207 22.31 -37.29 11.44
C ALA A 207 21.17 -37.54 10.45
N ILE A 208 20.70 -36.48 9.77
CA ILE A 208 19.72 -36.56 8.69
C ILE A 208 20.27 -35.94 7.41
N ASN A 209 20.22 -36.73 6.33
CA ASN A 209 20.50 -36.28 4.98
C ASN A 209 19.20 -35.85 4.30
N LEU A 210 19.14 -34.60 3.85
CA LEU A 210 18.14 -34.09 2.94
C LEU A 210 18.66 -34.25 1.51
N THR A 211 17.97 -35.03 0.69
CA THR A 211 18.24 -35.13 -0.74
C THR A 211 17.20 -34.33 -1.51
N LEU A 212 17.64 -33.37 -2.31
CA LEU A 212 16.84 -32.64 -3.28
C LEU A 212 17.00 -33.29 -4.64
N VAL A 213 15.88 -33.64 -5.28
CA VAL A 213 15.85 -34.29 -6.59
C VAL A 213 15.23 -33.35 -7.61
N ASN A 214 15.92 -33.18 -8.74
CA ASN A 214 15.50 -32.34 -9.86
C ASN A 214 15.18 -30.91 -9.39
N VAL A 215 16.19 -30.20 -8.88
CA VAL A 215 16.03 -28.89 -8.24
C VAL A 215 15.42 -27.87 -9.21
N THR A 216 14.38 -27.16 -8.78
CA THR A 216 13.69 -26.13 -9.58
C THR A 216 14.26 -24.74 -9.35
N SER A 217 14.20 -23.87 -10.38
CA SER A 217 14.55 -22.46 -10.26
C SER A 217 13.69 -21.69 -9.25
N GLU A 218 12.48 -22.18 -8.94
CA GLU A 218 11.57 -21.54 -7.97
C GLU A 218 12.09 -21.61 -6.52
N ASP A 219 13.00 -22.53 -6.23
CA ASP A 219 13.63 -22.66 -4.91
C ASP A 219 14.88 -21.79 -4.75
N ASN A 220 15.20 -20.93 -5.73
CA ASN A 220 16.33 -20.01 -5.62
C ASN A 220 16.12 -19.02 -4.47
N GLY A 221 17.14 -18.87 -3.62
CA GLY A 221 17.06 -18.04 -2.41
C GLY A 221 16.34 -18.71 -1.24
N PHE A 222 15.87 -19.95 -1.39
CA PHE A 222 15.25 -20.69 -0.29
C PHE A 222 16.26 -20.94 0.83
N THR A 223 15.84 -20.75 2.08
CA THR A 223 16.68 -21.03 3.26
C THR A 223 16.26 -22.37 3.85
N LEU A 224 17.09 -23.38 3.67
CA LEU A 224 16.85 -24.72 4.22
C LEU A 224 17.24 -24.71 5.70
N THR A 225 16.26 -24.85 6.58
CA THR A 225 16.50 -24.84 8.03
C THR A 225 16.43 -26.25 8.59
N CYS A 226 17.53 -26.70 9.19
CA CYS A 226 17.55 -27.89 10.03
C CYS A 226 17.26 -27.50 11.48
N ILE A 227 16.48 -28.32 12.17
CA ILE A 227 16.14 -28.15 13.57
C ILE A 227 16.60 -29.37 14.36
N ALA A 228 17.07 -29.12 15.59
CA ALA A 228 17.41 -30.15 16.55
C ALA A 228 16.70 -29.85 17.87
N GLU A 229 15.95 -30.80 18.40
CA GLU A 229 15.08 -30.64 19.56
C GLU A 229 15.37 -31.70 20.62
N ASN A 230 15.47 -31.28 21.88
CA ASN A 230 15.45 -32.19 23.03
C ASN A 230 14.56 -31.63 24.14
N VAL A 231 14.50 -32.33 25.28
CA VAL A 231 13.67 -31.91 26.43
C VAL A 231 14.10 -30.57 27.06
N VAL A 232 15.32 -30.10 26.76
CA VAL A 232 15.87 -28.84 27.28
C VAL A 232 15.55 -27.67 26.36
N GLY A 233 15.48 -27.87 25.05
CA GLY A 233 15.16 -26.81 24.11
C GLY A 233 15.41 -27.19 22.65
N MET A 234 15.47 -26.16 21.81
CA MET A 234 15.61 -26.27 20.36
C MET A 234 16.79 -25.44 19.87
N SER A 235 17.54 -25.97 18.90
CA SER A 235 18.51 -25.23 18.11
C SER A 235 18.22 -25.40 16.62
N ASN A 236 18.66 -24.43 15.82
CA ASN A 236 18.48 -24.46 14.38
C ASN A 236 19.75 -24.02 13.64
N ALA A 237 19.89 -24.49 12.42
CA ALA A 237 20.95 -24.12 11.49
C ALA A 237 20.35 -24.00 10.10
N SER A 238 20.84 -23.03 9.33
CA SER A 238 20.27 -22.70 8.03
C SER A 238 21.31 -22.79 6.92
N VAL A 239 20.87 -23.25 5.75
CA VAL A 239 21.66 -23.34 4.52
C VAL A 239 20.99 -22.50 3.44
N ALA A 240 21.69 -21.52 2.88
CA ALA A 240 21.16 -20.73 1.77
C ALA A 240 21.28 -21.51 0.45
N LEU A 241 20.15 -21.77 -0.22
CA LEU A 241 20.11 -22.44 -1.51
C LEU A 241 20.12 -21.42 -2.66
N THR A 242 21.12 -21.53 -3.54
CA THR A 242 21.21 -20.75 -4.78
C THR A 242 21.04 -21.68 -5.96
N VAL A 243 19.99 -21.47 -6.76
CA VAL A 243 19.72 -22.26 -7.96
C VAL A 243 20.11 -21.48 -9.20
N HIS A 244 21.00 -22.06 -10.00
CA HIS A 244 21.50 -21.51 -11.26
C HIS A 244 20.71 -22.07 -12.44
N TYR A 245 20.14 -21.22 -13.29
CA TYR A 245 19.29 -21.58 -14.42
C TYR A 245 19.42 -20.60 -15.61
N PRO A 246 19.16 -21.05 -16.85
CA PRO A 246 19.21 -20.19 -18.04
C PRO A 246 18.11 -19.11 -18.01
N PRO A 247 18.29 -17.98 -18.73
CA PRO A 247 17.31 -16.91 -18.73
C PRO A 247 16.00 -17.36 -19.38
N ARG A 248 14.89 -16.77 -18.96
CA ARG A 248 13.55 -16.94 -19.52
C ARG A 248 12.89 -15.57 -19.64
N VAL A 249 12.33 -15.26 -20.80
CA VAL A 249 11.50 -14.07 -20.99
C VAL A 249 10.11 -14.42 -20.45
N VAL A 250 9.72 -13.78 -19.35
CA VAL A 250 8.44 -14.00 -18.66
C VAL A 250 7.33 -13.20 -19.32
N SER A 251 7.62 -11.94 -19.66
CA SER A 251 6.70 -11.09 -20.40
C SER A 251 7.45 -10.24 -21.43
N LEU A 252 6.76 -10.01 -22.55
CA LEU A 252 7.13 -9.06 -23.60
C LEU A 252 5.84 -8.56 -24.24
N GLU A 253 5.43 -7.34 -23.90
CA GLU A 253 4.10 -6.81 -24.23
C GLU A 253 4.12 -5.87 -25.45
N GLU A 254 2.98 -5.71 -26.12
CA GLU A 254 2.84 -4.75 -27.22
C GLU A 254 3.10 -3.32 -26.73
N PRO A 255 3.57 -2.40 -27.61
CA PRO A 255 3.89 -1.04 -27.19
C PRO A 255 2.65 -0.31 -26.65
N GLU A 256 2.60 -0.08 -25.35
CA GLU A 256 1.56 0.71 -24.71
C GLU A 256 1.93 2.19 -24.71
N LEU A 257 0.99 3.05 -25.16
CA LEU A 257 1.16 4.50 -25.06
C LEU A 257 0.86 4.95 -23.62
N ARG A 258 1.92 5.28 -22.87
CA ARG A 258 1.80 5.91 -21.55
C ARG A 258 2.18 7.40 -21.60
N LEU A 259 3.47 7.72 -21.37
CA LEU A 259 4.07 9.05 -21.64
C LEU A 259 4.91 9.01 -22.93
N GLU A 260 5.70 7.96 -23.04
CA GLU A 260 6.38 7.45 -24.24
C GLU A 260 5.74 6.09 -24.58
N HIS A 261 5.92 5.58 -25.80
CA HIS A 261 5.51 4.19 -26.04
C HIS A 261 6.53 3.28 -25.36
N CYS A 262 6.08 2.31 -24.58
CA CYS A 262 6.95 1.33 -23.93
C CYS A 262 6.59 -0.07 -24.39
N ILE A 263 7.60 -0.82 -24.83
CA ILE A 263 7.55 -2.28 -24.89
C ILE A 263 8.05 -2.81 -23.55
N GLU A 264 7.11 -3.23 -22.68
CA GLU A 264 7.42 -3.75 -21.35
C GLU A 264 7.99 -5.17 -21.45
N PHE A 265 9.01 -5.46 -20.66
CA PHE A 265 9.59 -6.78 -20.58
C PHE A 265 9.97 -7.17 -19.15
N VAL A 266 9.84 -8.47 -18.87
CA VAL A 266 10.35 -9.10 -17.65
C VAL A 266 11.14 -10.34 -18.04
N VAL A 267 12.38 -10.42 -17.59
CA VAL A 267 13.28 -11.55 -17.79
C VAL A 267 13.70 -12.08 -16.43
N ARG A 268 13.70 -13.41 -16.27
CA ARG A 268 14.29 -14.07 -15.10
C ARG A 268 15.49 -14.89 -15.50
N GLY A 269 16.54 -14.93 -14.69
CA GLY A 269 17.71 -15.77 -14.92
C GLY A 269 18.73 -15.62 -13.79
N ASN A 270 19.35 -16.74 -13.40
CA ASN A 270 20.40 -16.74 -12.38
C ASN A 270 21.61 -17.59 -12.87
N PRO A 271 22.81 -17.03 -13.09
CA PRO A 271 23.21 -15.64 -12.84
C PRO A 271 22.45 -14.60 -13.69
N PRO A 272 22.41 -13.33 -13.25
CA PRO A 272 21.65 -12.28 -13.90
C PRO A 272 22.03 -12.14 -15.38
N PRO A 273 21.07 -12.15 -16.32
CA PRO A 273 21.38 -12.15 -17.75
C PRO A 273 21.75 -10.75 -18.27
N THR A 274 22.58 -10.72 -19.32
CA THR A 274 22.80 -9.54 -20.15
C THR A 274 21.70 -9.44 -21.22
N LEU A 275 21.17 -8.23 -21.44
CA LEU A 275 20.05 -7.99 -22.36
C LEU A 275 20.51 -7.23 -23.61
N HIS A 276 20.02 -7.66 -24.77
CA HIS A 276 20.24 -7.02 -26.07
C HIS A 276 18.95 -6.96 -26.88
N TRP A 277 18.79 -5.92 -27.69
CA TRP A 277 17.63 -5.73 -28.55
C TRP A 277 18.00 -5.79 -30.03
N LEU A 278 17.14 -6.43 -30.82
CA LEU A 278 17.16 -6.35 -32.28
C LEU A 278 15.91 -5.64 -32.79
N HIS A 279 16.04 -4.86 -33.85
CA HIS A 279 14.94 -4.30 -34.63
C HIS A 279 15.04 -4.80 -36.07
N ASN A 280 14.01 -5.50 -36.55
CA ASN A 280 13.97 -6.15 -37.86
C ASN A 280 15.19 -7.05 -38.13
N GLY A 281 15.63 -7.77 -37.10
CA GLY A 281 16.78 -8.70 -37.16
C GLY A 281 18.15 -8.04 -37.09
N GLN A 282 18.25 -6.70 -37.01
CA GLN A 282 19.50 -5.97 -36.84
C GLN A 282 19.66 -5.46 -35.41
N PRO A 283 20.90 -5.34 -34.86
CA PRO A 283 21.11 -4.77 -33.53
C PRO A 283 20.50 -3.37 -33.40
N LEU A 284 19.61 -3.21 -32.40
CA LEU A 284 18.96 -1.94 -32.13
C LEU A 284 20.00 -0.95 -31.58
N ARG A 285 20.17 0.18 -32.27
CA ARG A 285 21.05 1.27 -31.81
C ARG A 285 20.24 2.24 -30.96
N GLU A 286 20.68 2.43 -29.73
CA GLU A 286 20.07 3.41 -28.84
C GLU A 286 20.27 4.83 -29.40
N SER A 287 19.24 5.66 -29.23
CA SER A 287 19.19 7.05 -29.69
C SER A 287 18.34 7.88 -28.74
N LYS A 288 18.27 9.19 -28.95
CA LYS A 288 17.35 10.07 -28.21
C LYS A 288 15.87 9.70 -28.36
N ILE A 289 15.53 8.90 -29.38
CA ILE A 289 14.17 8.46 -29.71
C ILE A 289 13.90 7.07 -29.17
N THR A 290 14.90 6.18 -29.11
CA THR A 290 14.74 4.78 -28.70
C THR A 290 15.86 4.39 -27.75
N HIS A 291 15.54 4.07 -26.51
CA HIS A 291 16.52 3.67 -25.49
C HIS A 291 15.92 2.65 -24.53
N VAL A 292 16.77 1.85 -23.88
CA VAL A 292 16.34 0.82 -22.93
C VAL A 292 16.54 1.33 -21.52
N GLU A 293 15.49 1.29 -20.71
CA GLU A 293 15.59 1.52 -19.27
C GLU A 293 15.09 0.27 -18.54
N TYR A 294 15.96 -0.32 -17.73
CA TYR A 294 15.59 -1.50 -16.95
C TYR A 294 16.33 -1.53 -15.63
N TYR A 295 15.72 -2.23 -14.68
CA TYR A 295 16.28 -2.50 -13.37
C TYR A 295 16.57 -4.00 -13.27
N GLN A 296 17.70 -4.33 -12.66
CA GLN A 296 18.13 -5.70 -12.42
C GLN A 296 18.34 -5.89 -10.92
N GLU A 297 17.50 -6.72 -10.31
CA GLU A 297 17.55 -7.07 -8.90
C GLU A 297 17.59 -8.58 -8.75
N GLY A 298 18.74 -9.09 -8.31
CA GLY A 298 18.97 -10.53 -8.22
C GLY A 298 18.73 -11.22 -9.57
N GLU A 299 17.80 -12.18 -9.58
CA GLU A 299 17.45 -12.99 -10.74
C GLU A 299 16.49 -12.31 -11.74
N VAL A 300 15.91 -11.15 -11.38
CA VAL A 300 14.87 -10.49 -12.19
C VAL A 300 15.43 -9.26 -12.87
N SER A 301 15.14 -9.13 -14.17
CA SER A 301 15.38 -7.93 -14.96
C SER A 301 14.06 -7.46 -15.57
N GLU A 302 13.57 -6.31 -15.10
CA GLU A 302 12.32 -5.72 -15.56
C GLU A 302 12.55 -4.31 -16.10
N GLY A 303 11.86 -3.95 -17.18
CA GLY A 303 12.05 -2.65 -17.79
C GLY A 303 11.23 -2.40 -19.04
N CYS A 304 11.60 -1.31 -19.70
CA CYS A 304 10.94 -0.79 -20.89
C CYS A 304 11.98 -0.56 -21.99
N LEU A 305 11.66 -1.00 -23.21
CA LEU A 305 12.21 -0.38 -24.40
C LEU A 305 11.34 0.84 -24.74
N LEU A 306 11.88 2.03 -24.50
CA LEU A 306 11.17 3.30 -24.58
C LEU A 306 11.29 3.94 -25.95
N PHE A 307 10.19 4.57 -26.40
CA PHE A 307 10.10 5.30 -27.65
C PHE A 307 9.51 6.70 -27.44
N ASN A 308 10.33 7.73 -27.65
CA ASN A 308 9.91 9.13 -27.56
C ASN A 308 9.33 9.60 -28.91
N LYS A 309 8.01 9.79 -28.97
CA LYS A 309 7.27 10.23 -30.18
C LYS A 309 7.64 9.42 -31.45
N PRO A 310 7.50 8.08 -31.43
CA PRO A 310 7.82 7.24 -32.57
C PRO A 310 6.90 7.54 -33.77
N THR A 311 7.44 7.30 -34.97
CA THR A 311 6.73 7.45 -36.25
C THR A 311 6.51 6.08 -36.92
N HIS A 312 5.86 6.05 -38.09
CA HIS A 312 5.70 4.80 -38.86
C HIS A 312 7.04 4.16 -39.24
N TYR A 313 8.14 4.93 -39.31
CA TYR A 313 9.50 4.40 -39.52
C TYR A 313 10.04 3.57 -38.37
N ASN A 314 9.44 3.69 -37.19
CA ASN A 314 9.77 2.87 -36.02
C ASN A 314 8.94 1.58 -35.99
N ASN A 315 8.02 1.36 -36.91
CA ASN A 315 7.26 0.11 -36.93
C ASN A 315 8.16 -1.06 -37.33
N GLY A 316 7.99 -2.21 -36.68
CA GLY A 316 8.74 -3.40 -37.01
C GLY A 316 8.81 -4.43 -35.89
N ASN A 317 9.57 -5.49 -36.13
CA ASN A 317 9.76 -6.58 -35.18
C ASN A 317 10.90 -6.27 -34.21
N TYR A 318 10.56 -6.15 -32.93
CA TYR A 318 11.51 -5.94 -31.84
C TYR A 318 11.76 -7.27 -31.12
N THR A 319 13.02 -7.71 -31.06
CA THR A 319 13.41 -8.97 -30.41
C THR A 319 14.30 -8.68 -29.22
N LEU A 320 13.87 -9.08 -28.03
CA LEU A 320 14.69 -9.09 -26.83
C LEU A 320 15.50 -10.38 -26.77
N ILE A 321 16.80 -10.28 -26.50
CA ILE A 321 17.71 -11.41 -26.30
C ILE A 321 18.33 -11.29 -24.91
N ALA A 322 18.04 -12.26 -24.07
CA ALA A 322 18.63 -12.40 -22.73
C ALA A 322 19.64 -13.55 -22.73
N LYS A 323 20.85 -13.30 -22.23
CA LYS A 323 21.94 -14.28 -22.21
C LYS A 323 22.61 -14.36 -20.85
N ASN A 324 22.84 -15.56 -20.35
CA ASN A 324 23.72 -15.81 -19.22
C ASN A 324 24.66 -17.01 -19.55
N PRO A 325 25.59 -17.39 -18.66
CA PRO A 325 26.50 -18.51 -18.92
C PRO A 325 25.84 -19.88 -19.14
N LEU A 326 24.55 -20.04 -18.78
CA LEU A 326 23.82 -21.30 -18.83
C LEU A 326 22.92 -21.40 -20.06
N GLY A 327 22.62 -20.29 -20.74
CA GLY A 327 21.78 -20.31 -21.93
C GLY A 327 21.42 -18.94 -22.47
N THR A 328 20.51 -18.95 -23.43
CA THR A 328 19.99 -17.74 -24.09
C THR A 328 18.50 -17.91 -24.34
N ALA A 329 17.73 -16.86 -24.06
CA ALA A 329 16.31 -16.78 -24.39
C ALA A 329 16.07 -15.56 -25.26
N ASN A 330 15.14 -15.68 -26.20
CA ASN A 330 14.71 -14.57 -27.01
C ASN A 330 13.19 -14.60 -27.23
N GLN A 331 12.62 -13.42 -27.44
CA GLN A 331 11.21 -13.27 -27.77
C GLN A 331 11.04 -12.05 -28.66
N THR A 332 10.13 -12.14 -29.63
CA THR A 332 9.87 -11.08 -30.61
C THR A 332 8.45 -10.56 -30.47
N ILE A 333 8.29 -9.24 -30.55
CA ILE A 333 7.01 -8.53 -30.57
C ILE A 333 6.98 -7.54 -31.74
N ASN A 334 5.80 -7.29 -32.30
CA ASN A 334 5.64 -6.29 -33.35
C ASN A 334 5.31 -4.93 -32.73
N GLY A 335 6.23 -3.98 -32.87
CA GLY A 335 6.01 -2.59 -32.47
C GLY A 335 5.26 -1.84 -33.56
N HIS A 336 4.03 -1.41 -33.29
CA HIS A 336 3.25 -0.59 -34.22
C HIS A 336 2.83 0.73 -33.56
N PHE A 337 3.32 1.85 -34.10
CA PHE A 337 3.17 3.17 -33.50
C PHE A 337 2.21 4.08 -34.29
N LEU A 338 2.54 4.39 -35.55
CA LEU A 338 1.72 5.22 -36.43
C LEU A 338 1.49 4.52 -37.77
N LYS A 339 0.32 4.74 -38.37
CA LYS A 339 0.02 4.29 -39.73
C LYS A 339 0.74 5.18 -40.73
N GLU A 340 1.23 4.58 -41.80
CA GLU A 340 1.85 5.31 -42.91
C GLU A 340 0.82 6.29 -43.52
N PRO A 341 1.14 7.59 -43.67
CA PRO A 341 0.17 8.61 -44.10
C PRO A 341 -0.35 8.40 -45.52
N PHE A 342 0.39 7.66 -46.36
CA PHE A 342 0.04 7.36 -47.74
C PHE A 342 0.44 5.91 -48.06
N PRO A 343 -0.46 4.92 -47.97
CA PRO A 343 -0.16 3.58 -48.47
C PRO A 343 0.11 3.69 -49.97
N GLY A 344 1.32 3.31 -50.40
CA GLY A 344 1.91 3.69 -51.67
C GLY A 344 0.99 3.70 -52.88
N GLU A 345 0.72 4.88 -53.43
CA GLU A 345 0.54 5.02 -54.87
C GLU A 345 1.94 4.90 -55.50
N GLY A 346 2.08 3.90 -56.36
CA GLY A 346 3.35 3.48 -56.94
C GLY A 346 4.10 4.63 -57.61
N PHE A 347 5.29 4.92 -57.11
CA PHE A 347 6.33 5.57 -57.90
C PHE A 347 6.76 4.58 -58.99
N TYR A 348 6.31 4.81 -60.21
CA TYR A 348 6.85 4.14 -61.39
C TYR A 348 8.34 4.45 -61.49
N ASP A 349 9.12 3.37 -61.51
CA ASP A 349 10.55 3.33 -61.78
C ASP A 349 10.83 3.97 -63.14
N VAL A 350 11.58 5.06 -63.17
CA VAL A 350 12.28 5.52 -64.38
C VAL A 350 13.72 5.84 -64.00
N SER A 351 14.61 4.93 -64.38
CA SER A 351 16.07 5.08 -64.34
C SER A 351 16.55 6.11 -65.39
N PRO A 352 17.79 6.64 -65.27
CA PRO A 352 18.10 8.02 -65.66
C PRO A 352 18.68 8.15 -67.07
N THR A 353 18.39 9.26 -67.73
CA THR A 353 19.18 9.78 -68.86
C THR A 353 19.41 11.29 -68.71
N PRO A 354 20.53 11.82 -69.24
CA PRO A 354 21.30 12.88 -68.61
C PRO A 354 20.74 14.28 -68.83
N ILE A 355 20.95 15.10 -67.82
CA ILE A 355 20.57 16.51 -67.72
C ILE A 355 21.28 17.33 -68.81
N THR A 356 20.53 17.85 -69.77
CA THR A 356 20.91 19.02 -70.56
C THR A 356 20.31 20.28 -69.93
N VAL A 357 21.20 21.20 -69.62
CA VAL A 357 20.97 22.53 -69.05
C VAL A 357 20.00 23.34 -69.91
N THR A 358 18.99 23.95 -69.30
CA THR A 358 18.46 25.27 -69.73
C THR A 358 17.59 25.89 -68.63
N HIS A 359 18.14 26.94 -68.02
CA HIS A 359 17.56 28.07 -67.27
C HIS A 359 16.21 27.94 -66.54
N LYS A 360 16.26 28.16 -65.21
CA LYS A 360 15.14 28.55 -64.35
C LYS A 360 15.18 30.08 -64.14
N PRO A 361 14.06 30.82 -64.23
CA PRO A 361 14.06 32.25 -63.92
C PRO A 361 14.08 32.45 -62.40
N GLU A 362 14.81 33.49 -62.00
CA GLU A 362 14.90 34.01 -60.64
C GLU A 362 13.58 34.66 -60.24
N GLU A 363 13.01 34.27 -59.09
CA GLU A 363 12.22 35.14 -58.22
C GLU A 363 12.04 34.43 -56.86
N ASP A 364 12.69 34.97 -55.83
CA ASP A 364 12.30 34.97 -54.40
C ASP A 364 13.44 35.39 -53.44
N THR A 365 14.44 36.12 -53.94
CA THR A 365 15.45 36.78 -53.09
C THR A 365 14.96 38.15 -52.56
N PHE A 366 13.88 38.71 -53.13
CA PHE A 366 13.44 40.08 -52.84
C PHE A 366 12.60 40.19 -51.54
N GLY A 367 11.80 39.18 -51.21
CA GLY A 367 10.93 39.19 -50.02
C GLY A 367 11.69 39.06 -48.70
N VAL A 368 12.79 38.29 -48.69
CA VAL A 368 13.57 38.02 -47.47
C VAL A 368 14.38 39.26 -47.03
N SER A 369 14.94 40.02 -47.98
CA SER A 369 15.66 41.27 -47.65
C SER A 369 14.76 42.37 -47.11
N ILE A 370 13.49 42.44 -47.54
CA ILE A 370 12.53 43.42 -47.04
C ILE A 370 12.12 43.09 -45.59
N ALA A 371 11.88 41.82 -45.28
CA ALA A 371 11.52 41.39 -43.94
C ALA A 371 12.65 41.64 -42.91
N VAL A 372 13.90 41.37 -43.30
CA VAL A 372 15.07 41.64 -42.45
C VAL A 372 15.30 43.14 -42.27
N GLY A 373 15.08 43.94 -43.33
CA GLY A 373 15.15 45.40 -43.27
C GLY A 373 14.11 46.02 -42.34
N LEU A 374 12.86 45.54 -42.38
CA LEU A 374 11.78 46.00 -41.49
C LEU A 374 12.04 45.63 -40.03
N ALA A 375 12.56 44.44 -39.76
CA ALA A 375 12.91 44.00 -38.41
C ALA A 375 14.07 44.84 -37.83
N ALA A 376 15.10 45.13 -38.62
CA ALA A 376 16.20 45.99 -38.21
C ALA A 376 15.73 47.42 -37.91
N PHE A 377 14.83 47.97 -38.74
CA PHE A 377 14.26 49.30 -38.53
C PHE A 377 13.41 49.39 -37.26
N ALA A 378 12.61 48.36 -36.98
CA ALA A 378 11.83 48.27 -35.74
C ALA A 378 12.73 48.23 -34.49
N CYS A 379 13.82 47.45 -34.52
CA CYS A 379 14.80 47.41 -33.44
C CYS A 379 15.48 48.77 -33.21
N VAL A 380 15.86 49.47 -34.29
CA VAL A 380 16.46 50.82 -34.18
C VAL A 380 15.46 51.83 -33.60
N LEU A 381 14.19 51.78 -34.01
CA LEU A 381 13.14 52.63 -33.45
C LEU A 381 12.91 52.38 -31.96
N LEU A 382 12.92 51.13 -31.51
CA LEU A 382 12.76 50.79 -30.09
C LEU A 382 13.95 51.27 -29.25
N VAL A 383 15.17 51.19 -29.78
CA VAL A 383 16.37 51.71 -29.10
C VAL A 383 16.34 53.23 -29.02
N VAL A 384 15.94 53.92 -30.10
CA VAL A 384 15.78 55.39 -30.09
C VAL A 384 14.68 55.82 -29.13
N LEU A 385 13.55 55.10 -29.08
CA LEU A 385 12.47 55.36 -28.12
C LEU A 385 12.94 55.17 -26.67
N PHE A 386 13.70 54.11 -26.41
CA PHE A 386 14.29 53.86 -25.09
C PHE A 386 15.28 54.96 -24.67
N ILE A 387 16.09 55.46 -25.61
CA ILE A 387 16.99 56.60 -25.37
C ILE A 387 16.19 57.90 -25.18
N MET A 388 15.11 58.12 -25.91
CA MET A 388 14.22 59.28 -25.73
C MET A 388 13.53 59.27 -24.36
N ILE A 389 13.03 58.11 -23.92
CA ILE A 389 12.44 57.94 -22.59
C ILE A 389 13.48 58.21 -21.50
N ASN A 390 14.71 57.71 -21.65
CA ASN A 390 15.77 57.94 -20.67
C ASN A 390 16.35 59.37 -20.70
N LYS A 391 16.33 60.05 -21.87
CA LYS A 391 16.87 61.40 -22.04
C LYS A 391 15.85 62.51 -21.72
N TYR A 392 14.55 62.27 -21.94
CA TYR A 392 13.47 63.24 -21.69
C TYR A 392 12.58 62.90 -20.49
N GLY A 393 12.65 61.68 -19.94
CA GLY A 393 11.94 61.28 -18.71
C GLY A 393 12.41 61.96 -17.42
N ARG A 394 13.33 62.94 -17.51
CA ARG A 394 13.84 63.72 -16.38
C ARG A 394 13.13 65.04 -16.14
N ARG A 395 11.89 65.24 -16.61
CA ARG A 395 11.03 66.35 -16.12
C ARG A 395 9.58 65.94 -15.92
N SER A 396 9.13 66.16 -14.68
CA SER A 396 7.75 66.28 -14.18
C SER A 396 7.06 65.04 -13.59
N LYS A 397 7.10 65.01 -12.25
CA LYS A 397 5.98 64.87 -11.30
C LYS A 397 4.82 63.94 -11.71
N PHE A 398 4.70 62.79 -11.05
CA PHE A 398 3.64 62.51 -10.07
C PHE A 398 3.95 61.14 -9.44
N GLY A 399 4.11 61.11 -8.12
CA GLY A 399 4.41 59.89 -7.37
C GLY A 399 3.16 59.28 -6.77
N MET A 400 3.14 57.95 -6.64
CA MET A 400 2.45 57.25 -5.57
C MET A 400 3.34 56.11 -5.06
N LYS A 401 3.41 56.04 -3.73
CA LYS A 401 4.42 55.36 -2.91
C LYS A 401 4.05 53.89 -2.68
N GLY A 402 5.02 52.99 -2.79
CA GLY A 402 5.01 51.70 -2.09
C GLY A 402 5.76 51.82 -0.75
N PRO A 403 5.42 51.05 0.29
CA PRO A 403 6.21 51.01 1.52
C PRO A 403 7.47 50.17 1.31
N VAL A 404 8.58 50.74 1.78
CA VAL A 404 9.97 50.31 1.61
C VAL A 404 10.42 49.48 2.80
N ALA A 405 11.15 48.40 2.54
CA ALA A 405 11.99 47.70 3.50
C ALA A 405 13.16 48.62 3.91
N VAL A 406 13.38 48.80 5.22
CA VAL A 406 14.52 49.55 5.76
C VAL A 406 15.41 48.59 6.55
N ILE A 407 16.62 48.39 6.04
CA ILE A 407 17.77 47.81 6.74
C ILE A 407 18.76 48.95 6.97
N SER A 408 19.14 49.16 8.24
CA SER A 408 20.38 49.77 8.74
C SER A 408 20.42 49.36 10.23
N GLY A 409 21.34 48.52 10.75
CA GLY A 409 22.76 48.78 10.99
C GLY A 409 22.90 49.88 12.06
N GLU A 410 23.43 49.72 13.28
CA GLU A 410 24.33 48.73 13.89
C GLU A 410 24.31 48.89 15.44
N GLU A 411 24.73 47.83 16.15
CA GLU A 411 25.29 47.70 17.51
C GLU A 411 24.71 48.46 18.73
N ASP A 412 24.18 47.72 19.72
CA ASP A 412 24.86 47.54 21.02
C ASP A 412 24.10 46.59 21.98
N SER A 413 24.83 45.61 22.50
CA SER A 413 24.82 45.13 23.89
C SER A 413 23.54 44.60 24.57
N ALA A 414 23.67 43.32 24.95
CA ALA A 414 23.15 42.68 26.18
C ALA A 414 21.68 42.21 26.24
N SER A 415 21.52 40.88 26.23
CA SER A 415 20.52 40.22 27.09
C SER A 415 20.88 40.44 28.57
N PRO A 416 19.89 40.43 29.47
CA PRO A 416 19.88 39.32 30.42
C PRO A 416 18.50 38.71 30.64
N LEU A 417 18.53 37.38 30.80
CA LEU A 417 17.55 36.58 31.54
C LEU A 417 17.16 37.27 32.87
N HIS A 418 15.91 37.08 33.31
CA HIS A 418 15.61 36.13 34.38
C HIS A 418 14.15 36.12 34.83
N HIS A 419 13.66 34.89 35.01
CA HIS A 419 12.83 34.41 36.14
C HIS A 419 11.29 34.61 36.07
N ILE A 420 10.39 33.65 36.34
CA ILE A 420 10.30 32.29 36.96
C ILE A 420 8.96 31.72 36.42
N ASN A 421 8.76 30.52 35.86
CA ASN A 421 9.15 29.13 36.13
C ASN A 421 8.49 28.47 37.36
N HIS A 422 7.48 27.63 37.14
CA HIS A 422 7.25 26.38 37.89
C HIS A 422 6.52 25.44 36.91
N GLY A 423 7.11 24.40 36.33
CA GLY A 423 8.00 23.39 36.91
C GLY A 423 7.15 22.14 37.18
N ILE A 424 7.39 20.97 36.57
CA ILE A 424 8.38 19.93 36.96
C ILE A 424 7.90 18.68 36.18
N THR A 425 8.65 17.79 35.52
CA THR A 425 10.09 17.47 35.44
C THR A 425 10.31 16.44 34.31
N THR A 426 11.45 16.51 33.65
CA THR A 426 12.22 15.35 33.14
C THR A 426 13.65 15.54 33.67
N PRO A 427 14.48 14.50 33.92
CA PRO A 427 15.21 13.86 32.81
C PRO A 427 15.73 12.41 33.03
N SER A 428 16.35 11.89 31.94
CA SER A 428 17.37 10.82 31.85
C SER A 428 16.82 9.38 31.71
N SER A 429 17.31 8.46 30.86
CA SER A 429 18.40 8.41 29.86
C SER A 429 18.36 7.03 29.12
N LEU A 430 18.77 7.00 27.84
CA LEU A 430 19.24 5.82 27.03
C LEU A 430 18.17 4.73 26.73
N ASP A 431 17.99 4.18 25.53
CA ASP A 431 18.96 3.63 24.57
C ASP A 431 18.46 3.63 23.10
N ALA A 432 19.42 3.43 22.21
CA ALA A 432 19.34 3.47 20.75
C ALA A 432 18.46 2.38 20.10
N GLY A 433 17.76 2.76 19.02
CA GLY A 433 17.16 1.86 18.04
C GLY A 433 17.59 2.27 16.62
N PRO A 434 17.82 1.31 15.68
CA PRO A 434 18.45 1.59 14.41
C PRO A 434 17.39 1.97 13.37
N ASP A 435 16.94 3.23 13.32
CA ASP A 435 16.15 3.77 12.19
C ASP A 435 16.09 5.31 12.20
N THR A 436 17.25 5.96 12.36
CA THR A 436 17.34 7.43 12.26
C THR A 436 18.41 7.86 11.27
N VAL A 437 18.00 8.34 10.10
CA VAL A 437 18.88 9.05 9.16
C VAL A 437 18.89 10.53 9.53
N VAL A 438 20.08 11.05 9.84
CA VAL A 438 20.33 12.45 10.24
C VAL A 438 20.70 13.27 9.01
N ILE A 439 19.92 14.31 8.68
CA ILE A 439 20.36 15.42 7.82
C ILE A 439 19.77 16.73 8.36
N GLY A 440 20.64 17.66 8.78
CA GLY A 440 20.28 19.04 9.11
C GLY A 440 19.63 19.20 10.49
N MET A 441 20.03 20.25 11.22
CA MET A 441 19.52 20.57 12.56
C MET A 441 18.05 21.03 12.51
N THR A 442 17.11 20.09 12.40
CA THR A 442 15.70 20.24 12.79
C THR A 442 15.08 18.84 12.76
N ARG A 443 14.68 18.32 13.91
CA ARG A 443 13.90 17.07 13.99
C ARG A 443 12.54 17.34 13.35
N ILE A 444 12.29 16.79 12.17
CA ILE A 444 11.02 16.93 11.45
C ILE A 444 10.06 15.85 11.96
N PRO A 445 8.99 16.18 12.71
CA PRO A 445 8.00 15.19 13.07
C PRO A 445 7.15 14.87 11.84
N VAL A 446 7.07 13.59 11.48
CA VAL A 446 5.99 13.07 10.64
C VAL A 446 4.70 13.27 11.44
N ILE A 447 3.80 14.15 10.98
CA ILE A 447 2.50 14.35 11.63
C ILE A 447 1.57 13.26 11.11
N GLU A 448 1.62 12.12 11.78
CA GLU A 448 0.64 11.03 11.63
C GLU A 448 -0.70 11.49 12.22
N ASN A 449 -1.81 11.08 11.60
CA ASN A 449 -3.15 11.50 12.01
C ASN A 449 -3.37 11.10 13.50
N PRO A 450 -3.63 12.06 14.42
CA PRO A 450 -3.69 11.79 15.86
C PRO A 450 -4.74 10.75 16.27
N GLN A 451 -5.76 10.50 15.44
CA GLN A 451 -6.77 9.48 15.70
C GLN A 451 -6.31 8.07 15.32
N TYR A 452 -5.30 7.92 14.47
CA TYR A 452 -4.79 6.62 14.02
C TYR A 452 -3.87 5.94 15.03
N PHE A 453 -3.25 6.70 15.95
CA PHE A 453 -2.24 6.19 16.90
C PHE A 453 -2.51 6.54 18.36
N ARG A 454 -3.75 6.89 18.73
CA ARG A 454 -4.15 7.15 20.12
C ARG A 454 -4.22 5.85 20.96
N GLN A 455 -3.10 5.14 21.10
CA GLN A 455 -2.83 4.26 22.24
C GLN A 455 -1.59 4.76 22.96
N GLY A 456 -1.79 5.78 23.78
CA GLY A 456 -0.80 6.35 24.67
C GLY A 456 -1.40 7.57 25.36
N HIS A 457 -1.91 7.38 26.57
CA HIS A 457 -2.51 8.38 27.46
C HIS A 457 -4.03 8.64 27.29
N ASN A 458 -4.76 8.28 28.36
CA ASN A 458 -6.17 8.56 28.69
C ASN A 458 -7.26 7.82 27.89
N CYS A 459 -7.43 6.54 28.24
CA CYS A 459 -8.58 5.70 27.87
C CYS A 459 -9.82 6.05 28.70
N HIS A 460 -10.63 7.01 28.25
CA HIS A 460 -12.01 7.22 28.73
C HIS A 460 -12.96 7.58 27.56
N LYS A 461 -13.04 6.71 26.55
CA LYS A 461 -14.25 6.59 25.72
C LYS A 461 -14.57 5.11 25.50
N PRO A 462 -15.85 4.71 25.62
CA PRO A 462 -16.28 3.31 25.51
C PRO A 462 -16.00 2.78 24.10
N ASP A 463 -15.62 1.50 24.02
CA ASP A 463 -15.30 0.78 22.78
C ASP A 463 -16.30 1.11 21.66
N THR A 464 -15.81 1.66 20.54
CA THR A 464 -16.64 1.86 19.34
C THR A 464 -17.00 0.47 18.79
N TYR A 465 -18.23 0.01 19.04
CA TYR A 465 -18.71 -1.27 18.50
C TYR A 465 -19.00 -1.13 17.00
N VAL A 466 -18.14 -1.74 16.17
CA VAL A 466 -18.40 -1.89 14.73
C VAL A 466 -19.58 -2.85 14.55
N GLN A 467 -20.60 -2.44 13.80
CA GLN A 467 -21.76 -3.28 13.53
C GLN A 467 -21.38 -4.46 12.62
N HIS A 468 -21.58 -5.69 13.09
CA HIS A 468 -21.37 -6.90 12.28
C HIS A 468 -22.65 -7.28 11.53
N ILE A 469 -22.57 -7.34 10.21
CA ILE A 469 -23.65 -7.71 9.29
C ILE A 469 -23.40 -9.14 8.83
N LYS A 470 -24.41 -10.01 8.94
CA LYS A 470 -24.27 -11.42 8.58
C LYS A 470 -24.24 -11.56 7.06
N ARG A 471 -23.37 -12.45 6.55
CA ARG A 471 -23.23 -12.66 5.09
C ARG A 471 -24.54 -13.02 4.40
N ARG A 472 -25.40 -13.82 5.06
CA ARG A 472 -26.72 -14.22 4.55
C ARG A 472 -27.71 -13.06 4.38
N ASP A 473 -27.49 -11.95 5.08
CA ASP A 473 -28.33 -10.77 4.98
C ASP A 473 -27.91 -9.88 3.81
N ILE A 474 -26.81 -10.19 3.11
CA ILE A 474 -26.29 -9.41 1.98
C ILE A 474 -26.50 -10.18 0.67
N VAL A 475 -27.30 -9.62 -0.24
CA VAL A 475 -27.57 -10.19 -1.57
C VAL A 475 -26.99 -9.27 -2.64
N LEU A 476 -25.84 -9.63 -3.19
CA LEU A 476 -25.18 -8.89 -4.27
C LEU A 476 -26.07 -8.87 -5.53
N LYS A 477 -26.15 -7.72 -6.19
CA LYS A 477 -26.96 -7.51 -7.41
C LYS A 477 -26.10 -7.32 -8.65
N ARG A 478 -25.27 -6.27 -8.67
CA ARG A 478 -24.39 -5.96 -9.81
C ARG A 478 -23.13 -5.26 -9.34
N GLU A 479 -22.05 -5.42 -10.08
CA GLU A 479 -20.82 -4.65 -9.88
C GLU A 479 -21.07 -3.18 -10.24
N LEU A 480 -20.58 -2.26 -9.41
CA LEU A 480 -20.62 -0.80 -9.61
C LEU A 480 -19.26 -0.27 -10.09
N GLY A 481 -18.18 -0.95 -9.73
CA GLY A 481 -16.82 -0.62 -10.15
C GLY A 481 -15.78 -1.45 -9.41
N GLU A 482 -14.54 -1.36 -9.88
CA GLU A 482 -13.37 -2.02 -9.32
C GLU A 482 -12.26 -1.00 -9.12
N GLY A 483 -11.63 -0.99 -7.94
CA GLY A 483 -10.52 -0.11 -7.61
C GLY A 483 -9.36 -0.86 -6.98
N ALA A 484 -8.31 -0.12 -6.60
CA ALA A 484 -7.10 -0.67 -5.95
C ALA A 484 -7.42 -1.47 -4.67
N PHE A 485 -8.46 -1.05 -3.94
CA PHE A 485 -8.86 -1.66 -2.67
C PHE A 485 -9.93 -2.77 -2.80
N GLY A 486 -10.25 -3.17 -4.03
CA GLY A 486 -11.19 -4.26 -4.33
C GLY A 486 -12.42 -3.84 -5.12
N LYS A 487 -13.41 -4.74 -5.17
CA LYS A 487 -14.62 -4.59 -6.00
C LYS A 487 -15.75 -3.97 -5.20
N VAL A 488 -16.51 -3.07 -5.82
CA VAL A 488 -17.70 -2.44 -5.24
C VAL A 488 -18.95 -2.95 -5.95
N PHE A 489 -19.92 -3.42 -5.18
CA PHE A 489 -21.18 -3.98 -5.66
C PHE A 489 -22.38 -3.20 -5.13
N LEU A 490 -23.44 -3.12 -5.93
CA LEU A 490 -24.78 -2.84 -5.45
C LEU A 490 -25.33 -4.13 -4.83
N ALA A 491 -25.90 -4.03 -3.63
CA ALA A 491 -26.52 -5.16 -2.95
C ALA A 491 -27.85 -4.78 -2.29
N GLU A 492 -28.70 -5.76 -2.03
CA GLU A 492 -29.80 -5.65 -1.06
C GLU A 492 -29.30 -6.16 0.29
N CYS A 493 -29.48 -5.38 1.35
CA CYS A 493 -29.21 -5.80 2.72
C CYS A 493 -30.52 -5.95 3.50
N TYR A 494 -30.69 -7.09 4.15
CA TYR A 494 -31.81 -7.40 5.05
C TYR A 494 -31.43 -7.06 6.49
N ASN A 495 -32.43 -6.86 7.35
CA ASN A 495 -32.24 -6.64 8.80
C ASN A 495 -31.34 -5.44 9.19
N LEU A 496 -31.10 -4.51 8.25
CA LEU A 496 -30.27 -3.32 8.47
C LEU A 496 -31.12 -2.07 8.77
N SER A 497 -32.31 -1.96 8.15
CA SER A 497 -33.28 -0.92 8.47
C SER A 497 -34.00 -1.22 9.79
N PRO A 498 -34.33 -0.20 10.60
CA PRO A 498 -35.22 -0.36 11.76
C PRO A 498 -36.58 -0.97 11.41
N THR A 499 -37.06 -0.75 10.18
CA THR A 499 -38.32 -1.30 9.68
C THR A 499 -38.22 -2.78 9.27
N LYS A 500 -37.01 -3.38 9.33
CA LYS A 500 -36.68 -4.74 8.86
C LYS A 500 -36.92 -5.00 7.36
N ASP A 501 -37.26 -3.97 6.58
CA ASP A 501 -37.31 -4.08 5.12
C ASP A 501 -35.92 -4.20 4.51
N LYS A 502 -35.87 -4.82 3.33
CA LYS A 502 -34.67 -4.84 2.51
C LYS A 502 -34.34 -3.43 2.01
N MET A 503 -33.07 -3.05 2.05
CA MET A 503 -32.60 -1.77 1.55
C MET A 503 -31.43 -1.92 0.60
N LEU A 504 -31.27 -0.98 -0.34
CA LEU A 504 -30.12 -0.96 -1.24
C LEU A 504 -28.90 -0.40 -0.52
N VAL A 505 -27.77 -1.10 -0.67
CA VAL A 505 -26.47 -0.74 -0.07
C VAL A 505 -25.36 -0.88 -1.11
N ALA A 506 -24.25 -0.19 -0.87
CA ALA A 506 -23.00 -0.42 -1.57
C ALA A 506 -22.10 -1.34 -0.73
N VAL A 507 -21.55 -2.39 -1.34
CA VAL A 507 -20.70 -3.40 -0.70
C VAL A 507 -19.31 -3.32 -1.31
N LYS A 508 -18.30 -2.97 -0.52
CA LYS A 508 -16.88 -3.00 -0.91
C LYS A 508 -16.28 -4.31 -0.43
N ALA A 509 -15.90 -5.18 -1.36
CA ALA A 509 -15.27 -6.47 -1.11
C ALA A 509 -13.76 -6.38 -1.34
N LEU A 510 -12.96 -6.68 -0.31
CA LEU A 510 -11.50 -6.60 -0.39
C LEU A 510 -10.92 -7.79 -1.17
N LYS A 511 -9.87 -7.54 -1.97
CA LYS A 511 -9.26 -8.52 -2.90
C LYS A 511 -8.37 -9.57 -2.22
N ASP A 512 -7.68 -9.24 -1.13
CA ASP A 512 -6.63 -10.09 -0.56
C ASP A 512 -6.74 -10.22 0.98
N PRO A 513 -6.90 -11.44 1.53
CA PRO A 513 -7.09 -11.67 2.96
C PRO A 513 -5.79 -11.77 3.78
N THR A 514 -4.70 -11.09 3.38
CA THR A 514 -3.46 -11.09 4.19
C THR A 514 -3.71 -10.65 5.64
N LEU A 515 -2.94 -11.19 6.58
CA LEU A 515 -3.10 -10.89 8.01
C LEU A 515 -2.92 -9.39 8.32
N ALA A 516 -2.11 -8.69 7.53
CA ALA A 516 -1.96 -7.23 7.59
C ALA A 516 -3.23 -6.52 7.09
N ALA A 517 -3.76 -6.90 5.92
CA ALA A 517 -4.98 -6.32 5.35
C ALA A 517 -6.20 -6.50 6.28
N ARG A 518 -6.27 -7.63 7.03
CA ARG A 518 -7.33 -7.85 8.03
C ARG A 518 -7.25 -6.87 9.22
N LYS A 519 -6.04 -6.54 9.70
CA LYS A 519 -5.87 -5.53 10.76
C LYS A 519 -6.24 -4.14 10.27
N ASP A 520 -5.91 -3.81 9.02
CA ASP A 520 -6.24 -2.51 8.43
C ASP A 520 -7.74 -2.36 8.20
N PHE A 521 -8.39 -3.44 7.76
CA PHE A 521 -9.84 -3.51 7.62
C PHE A 521 -10.56 -3.19 8.94
N GLN A 522 -10.09 -3.78 10.05
CA GLN A 522 -10.68 -3.53 11.38
C GLN A 522 -10.48 -2.07 11.81
N ARG A 523 -9.27 -1.53 11.68
CA ARG A 523 -8.97 -0.13 12.02
C ARG A 523 -9.80 0.85 11.20
N GLU A 524 -9.93 0.60 9.90
CA GLU A 524 -10.75 1.43 9.01
C GLU A 524 -12.23 1.36 9.40
N ALA A 525 -12.76 0.17 9.72
CA ALA A 525 -14.14 0.02 10.16
C ALA A 525 -14.44 0.79 11.47
N GLU A 526 -13.51 0.76 12.43
CA GLU A 526 -13.63 1.52 13.69
C GLU A 526 -13.63 3.03 13.44
N LEU A 527 -12.74 3.52 12.58
CA LEU A 527 -12.67 4.93 12.22
C LEU A 527 -13.94 5.39 11.50
N LEU A 528 -14.40 4.63 10.51
CA LEU A 528 -15.60 4.95 9.73
C LEU A 528 -16.88 4.88 10.57
N THR A 529 -16.92 4.05 11.61
CA THR A 529 -18.06 4.00 12.55
C THR A 529 -18.22 5.32 13.31
N ASN A 530 -17.11 6.00 13.61
CA ASN A 530 -17.10 7.27 14.34
C ASN A 530 -17.35 8.49 13.44
N LEU A 531 -17.12 8.38 12.12
CA LEU A 531 -17.35 9.46 11.16
C LEU A 531 -18.80 9.46 10.66
N GLN A 532 -19.68 10.18 11.36
CA GLN A 532 -21.09 10.30 11.02
C GLN A 532 -21.51 11.76 10.85
N HIS A 533 -21.89 12.11 9.62
CA HIS A 533 -22.35 13.45 9.27
C HIS A 533 -23.21 13.40 8.00
N GLU A 534 -24.08 14.39 7.80
CA GLU A 534 -25.00 14.46 6.65
C GLU A 534 -24.26 14.38 5.30
N HIS A 535 -23.10 15.02 5.21
CA HIS A 535 -22.27 15.09 4.00
C HIS A 535 -21.04 14.16 4.03
N ILE A 536 -21.08 13.11 4.86
CA ILE A 536 -20.10 12.01 4.84
C ILE A 536 -20.85 10.72 4.53
N VAL A 537 -20.30 9.89 3.62
CA VAL A 537 -20.93 8.63 3.23
C VAL A 537 -21.09 7.73 4.45
N LYS A 538 -22.33 7.37 4.75
CA LYS A 538 -22.70 6.57 5.90
C LYS A 538 -22.16 5.15 5.76
N PHE A 539 -21.34 4.78 6.74
CA PHE A 539 -20.90 3.41 6.96
C PHE A 539 -21.90 2.66 7.83
N TYR A 540 -22.29 1.45 7.42
CA TYR A 540 -23.25 0.63 8.14
C TYR A 540 -22.59 -0.49 8.96
N GLY A 541 -21.43 -0.99 8.54
CA GLY A 541 -20.76 -2.08 9.25
C GLY A 541 -19.96 -3.01 8.34
N VAL A 542 -19.52 -4.12 8.92
CA VAL A 542 -18.65 -5.11 8.27
C VAL A 542 -19.27 -6.50 8.26
N CYS A 543 -18.91 -7.31 7.26
CA CYS A 543 -19.09 -8.76 7.28
C CYS A 543 -17.71 -9.42 7.27
N GLY A 544 -17.31 -9.94 8.43
CA GLY A 544 -16.07 -10.71 8.63
C GLY A 544 -16.23 -12.22 8.42
N ASP A 545 -17.45 -12.71 8.22
CA ASP A 545 -17.75 -14.13 8.01
C ASP A 545 -17.34 -14.55 6.58
N GLY A 546 -16.26 -15.31 6.48
CA GLY A 546 -15.73 -15.87 5.22
C GLY A 546 -14.98 -14.85 4.34
N ASP A 547 -14.48 -15.32 3.20
CA ASP A 547 -13.77 -14.49 2.23
C ASP A 547 -14.67 -14.21 1.00
N PRO A 548 -14.61 -13.00 0.40
CA PRO A 548 -13.84 -11.83 0.83
C PRO A 548 -14.48 -11.08 2.02
N LEU A 549 -13.65 -10.33 2.75
CA LEU A 549 -14.07 -9.34 3.75
C LEU A 549 -14.87 -8.22 3.08
N ILE A 550 -15.96 -7.80 3.73
CA ILE A 550 -16.94 -6.86 3.15
C ILE A 550 -17.18 -5.68 4.09
N MET A 551 -17.12 -4.46 3.53
CA MET A 551 -17.64 -3.23 4.14
C MET A 551 -18.95 -2.83 3.47
N VAL A 552 -19.94 -2.39 4.28
CA VAL A 552 -21.27 -2.02 3.82
C VAL A 552 -21.51 -0.52 4.03
N PHE A 553 -21.91 0.17 2.96
CA PHE A 553 -22.12 1.62 2.91
C PHE A 553 -23.51 1.95 2.37
N GLU A 554 -23.98 3.18 2.60
CA GLU A 554 -25.17 3.69 1.92
C GLU A 554 -25.01 3.72 0.40
N TYR A 555 -26.07 3.35 -0.31
CA TYR A 555 -26.06 3.38 -1.76
C TYR A 555 -26.39 4.79 -2.29
N MET A 556 -25.43 5.36 -3.02
CA MET A 556 -25.55 6.67 -3.67
C MET A 556 -25.91 6.50 -5.14
N LYS A 557 -27.19 6.68 -5.48
CA LYS A 557 -27.79 6.22 -6.75
C LYS A 557 -27.21 6.84 -8.03
N HIS A 558 -26.57 8.01 -7.94
CA HIS A 558 -25.99 8.70 -9.09
C HIS A 558 -24.48 8.47 -9.23
N GLY A 559 -23.86 7.68 -8.36
CA GLY A 559 -22.44 7.33 -8.45
C GLY A 559 -21.54 8.48 -7.99
N ASP A 560 -20.31 8.50 -8.52
CA ASP A 560 -19.33 9.53 -8.20
C ASP A 560 -19.65 10.88 -8.84
N LEU A 561 -19.27 11.96 -8.15
CA LEU A 561 -19.56 13.32 -8.55
C LEU A 561 -18.82 13.72 -9.83
N ASN A 562 -17.63 13.17 -10.10
CA ASN A 562 -16.89 13.49 -11.33
C ASN A 562 -17.67 13.05 -12.58
N LYS A 563 -18.11 11.78 -12.62
CA LYS A 563 -18.96 11.28 -13.71
C LYS A 563 -20.30 12.02 -13.77
N PHE A 564 -20.88 12.34 -12.62
CA PHE A 564 -22.12 13.12 -12.57
C PHE A 564 -21.97 14.51 -13.20
N LEU A 565 -20.89 15.23 -12.88
CA LEU A 565 -20.58 16.55 -13.46
C LEU A 565 -20.37 16.45 -14.97
N ARG A 566 -19.58 15.47 -15.44
CA ARG A 566 -19.33 15.25 -16.87
C ARG A 566 -20.60 14.98 -17.66
N ALA A 567 -21.52 14.19 -17.08
CA ALA A 567 -22.81 13.89 -17.70
C ALA A 567 -23.76 15.10 -17.80
N HIS A 568 -23.50 16.19 -17.07
CA HIS A 568 -24.27 17.45 -17.12
C HIS A 568 -23.45 18.61 -17.68
N GLY A 569 -22.28 18.35 -18.25
CA GLY A 569 -21.44 19.36 -18.87
C GLY A 569 -21.82 19.63 -20.33
N PRO A 570 -21.34 20.75 -20.91
CA PRO A 570 -21.55 21.05 -22.33
C PRO A 570 -20.92 20.01 -23.26
N ASP A 571 -19.89 19.31 -22.78
CA ASP A 571 -19.18 18.25 -23.51
C ASP A 571 -19.86 16.85 -23.37
N ALA A 572 -21.07 16.76 -22.79
CA ALA A 572 -21.76 15.50 -22.47
C ALA A 572 -22.21 14.65 -23.68
N MET A 573 -21.98 15.10 -24.91
CA MET A 573 -22.28 14.33 -26.14
C MET A 573 -21.34 13.13 -26.37
N ILE A 574 -20.32 12.95 -25.55
CA ILE A 574 -19.33 11.90 -25.70
C ILE A 574 -19.20 11.21 -24.35
N LEU A 575 -19.45 9.89 -24.33
CA LEU A 575 -19.34 8.95 -23.19
C LEU A 575 -20.68 8.62 -22.49
N VAL A 576 -21.29 7.49 -22.87
CA VAL A 576 -21.49 6.29 -22.02
C VAL A 576 -22.39 5.27 -22.76
N ASP A 577 -21.98 4.00 -22.68
CA ASP A 577 -22.64 2.78 -23.16
C ASP A 577 -24.17 2.83 -23.31
N GLY A 578 -24.63 2.98 -24.56
CA GLY A 578 -25.79 2.27 -25.09
C GLY A 578 -27.18 2.51 -24.49
N GLN A 579 -27.37 3.38 -23.49
CA GLN A 579 -28.70 3.78 -23.02
C GLN A 579 -28.83 5.30 -22.83
N PRO A 580 -29.79 5.96 -23.52
CA PRO A 580 -30.06 7.38 -23.33
C PRO A 580 -30.76 7.58 -21.99
N ARG A 581 -29.99 7.72 -20.92
CA ARG A 581 -30.52 8.26 -19.66
C ARG A 581 -30.71 9.76 -19.87
N GLN A 582 -31.97 10.17 -19.92
CA GLN A 582 -32.43 11.57 -20.02
C GLN A 582 -31.49 12.53 -19.28
N ALA A 583 -30.65 13.25 -20.04
CA ALA A 583 -29.86 14.35 -19.50
C ALA A 583 -30.83 15.46 -19.08
N LYS A 584 -30.96 15.69 -17.77
CA LYS A 584 -31.69 16.82 -17.22
C LYS A 584 -30.83 18.09 -17.35
N GLY A 585 -30.55 18.52 -18.57
CA GLY A 585 -29.87 19.79 -18.87
C GLY A 585 -28.50 20.00 -18.20
N GLU A 586 -27.93 21.17 -18.40
CA GLU A 586 -26.72 21.60 -17.71
C GLU A 586 -27.01 21.97 -16.25
N LEU A 587 -26.01 21.83 -15.37
CA LEU A 587 -26.14 22.26 -13.97
C LEU A 587 -26.06 23.78 -13.88
N GLY A 588 -27.09 24.41 -13.32
CA GLY A 588 -27.09 25.85 -13.08
C GLY A 588 -26.12 26.25 -11.96
N LEU A 589 -25.73 27.53 -11.95
CA LEU A 589 -24.81 28.10 -10.94
C LEU A 589 -25.25 27.81 -9.49
N SER A 590 -26.55 27.93 -9.20
CA SER A 590 -27.10 27.63 -7.86
C SER A 590 -26.89 26.16 -7.47
N GLN A 591 -27.02 25.22 -8.41
CA GLN A 591 -26.80 23.79 -8.16
C GLN A 591 -25.32 23.50 -7.94
N MET A 592 -24.42 24.11 -8.72
CA MET A 592 -22.97 23.99 -8.53
C MET A 592 -22.53 24.52 -7.15
N LEU A 593 -23.02 25.69 -6.76
CA LEU A 593 -22.77 26.27 -5.44
C LEU A 593 -23.34 25.40 -4.31
N HIS A 594 -24.51 24.79 -4.53
CA HIS A 594 -25.10 23.86 -3.58
C HIS A 594 -24.24 22.60 -3.40
N ILE A 595 -23.73 22.02 -4.49
CA ILE A 595 -22.77 20.90 -4.45
C ILE A 595 -21.52 21.29 -3.65
N ALA A 596 -20.91 22.44 -3.98
CA ALA A 596 -19.71 22.94 -3.31
C ALA A 596 -19.94 23.18 -1.81
N SER A 597 -21.08 23.75 -1.43
CA SER A 597 -21.45 24.02 -0.04
C SER A 597 -21.63 22.73 0.78
N GLN A 598 -22.21 21.68 0.19
CA GLN A 598 -22.35 20.37 0.82
C GLN A 598 -20.98 19.71 1.11
N ILE A 599 -20.06 19.75 0.14
CA ILE A 599 -18.69 19.23 0.33
C ILE A 599 -17.95 20.04 1.41
N ALA A 600 -18.04 21.38 1.37
CA ALA A 600 -17.45 22.23 2.40
C ALA A 600 -18.01 21.92 3.80
N SER A 601 -19.31 21.67 3.92
CA SER A 601 -19.96 21.24 5.17
C SER A 601 -19.39 19.91 5.69
N GLY A 602 -19.21 18.92 4.81
CA GLY A 602 -18.55 17.65 5.15
C GLY A 602 -17.12 17.84 5.64
N MET A 603 -16.34 18.71 5.00
CA MET A 603 -14.98 19.00 5.43
C MET A 603 -14.89 19.78 6.75
N VAL A 604 -15.84 20.69 7.02
CA VAL A 604 -15.95 21.35 8.33
C VAL A 604 -16.07 20.31 9.44
N TYR A 605 -16.87 19.27 9.21
CA TYR A 605 -17.00 18.14 10.12
C TYR A 605 -15.68 17.36 10.26
N LEU A 606 -15.04 16.96 9.15
CA LEU A 606 -13.76 16.22 9.20
C LEU A 606 -12.68 17.01 9.97
N ALA A 607 -12.53 18.31 9.70
CA ALA A 607 -11.61 19.18 10.41
C ALA A 607 -11.92 19.24 11.92
N SER A 608 -13.20 19.23 12.31
CA SER A 608 -13.60 19.19 13.72
C SER A 608 -13.24 17.88 14.44
N GLN A 609 -13.13 16.78 13.68
CA GLN A 609 -12.69 15.49 14.19
C GLN A 609 -11.16 15.31 14.15
N HIS A 610 -10.43 16.36 13.73
CA HIS A 610 -9.00 16.30 13.43
C HIS A 610 -8.65 15.23 12.40
N PHE A 611 -9.54 15.02 11.43
CA PHE A 611 -9.37 14.04 10.37
C PHE A 611 -8.94 14.72 9.07
N VAL A 612 -7.82 14.25 8.50
CA VAL A 612 -7.28 14.73 7.21
C VAL A 612 -7.56 13.66 6.14
N HIS A 613 -8.22 14.06 5.05
CA HIS A 613 -8.65 13.14 3.99
C HIS A 613 -7.53 12.74 3.05
N ARG A 614 -6.63 13.67 2.67
CA ARG A 614 -5.42 13.45 1.84
C ARG A 614 -5.63 13.12 0.36
N ASP A 615 -6.85 12.75 -0.03
CA ASP A 615 -7.26 12.48 -1.42
C ASP A 615 -8.64 13.06 -1.71
N LEU A 616 -8.84 14.32 -1.33
CA LEU A 616 -10.10 14.99 -1.55
C LEU A 616 -10.22 15.41 -3.04
N ALA A 617 -11.13 14.76 -3.77
CA ALA A 617 -11.42 15.05 -5.18
C ALA A 617 -12.88 14.72 -5.53
N THR A 618 -13.41 15.22 -6.66
CA THR A 618 -14.80 14.91 -7.06
C THR A 618 -15.05 13.42 -7.33
N ARG A 619 -14.03 12.65 -7.73
CA ARG A 619 -14.11 11.18 -7.87
C ARG A 619 -14.40 10.45 -6.54
N ASN A 620 -14.03 11.05 -5.41
CA ASN A 620 -14.23 10.52 -4.07
C ASN A 620 -15.46 11.13 -3.38
N CYS A 621 -16.24 11.94 -4.09
CA CYS A 621 -17.55 12.41 -3.63
C CYS A 621 -18.65 11.61 -4.35
N LEU A 622 -19.72 11.27 -3.64
CA LEU A 622 -20.85 10.50 -4.18
C LEU A 622 -22.13 11.33 -4.21
N VAL A 623 -22.99 11.07 -5.21
CA VAL A 623 -24.25 11.79 -5.44
C VAL A 623 -25.45 10.88 -5.21
N GLY A 624 -26.32 11.31 -4.29
CA GLY A 624 -27.53 10.63 -3.86
C GLY A 624 -28.79 11.23 -4.48
N ALA A 625 -29.96 10.91 -3.92
CA ALA A 625 -31.20 11.55 -4.34
C ALA A 625 -31.18 13.06 -4.07
N ASN A 626 -31.90 13.83 -4.90
CA ASN A 626 -32.09 15.27 -4.72
C ASN A 626 -30.78 16.09 -4.68
N LEU A 627 -29.77 15.70 -5.46
CA LEU A 627 -28.44 16.33 -5.47
C LEU A 627 -27.75 16.34 -4.10
N LEU A 628 -28.07 15.39 -3.21
CA LEU A 628 -27.32 15.18 -1.98
C LEU A 628 -25.91 14.72 -2.30
N VAL A 629 -24.90 15.47 -1.89
CA VAL A 629 -23.49 15.14 -2.10
C VAL A 629 -22.84 14.79 -0.77
N LYS A 630 -22.07 13.70 -0.78
CA LYS A 630 -21.33 13.23 0.40
C LYS A 630 -19.91 12.86 0.04
N ILE A 631 -18.96 13.16 0.93
CA ILE A 631 -17.56 12.77 0.80
C ILE A 631 -17.41 11.30 1.21
N GLY A 632 -16.71 10.52 0.40
CA GLY A 632 -16.45 9.10 0.61
C GLY A 632 -15.02 8.69 0.24
N ASP A 633 -14.79 7.38 0.23
CA ASP A 633 -13.52 6.71 -0.08
C ASP A 633 -12.29 7.24 0.69
N PHE A 634 -12.15 6.77 1.93
CA PHE A 634 -11.05 7.13 2.83
C PHE A 634 -9.80 6.26 2.66
N GLY A 635 -9.71 5.46 1.58
CA GLY A 635 -8.64 4.48 1.36
C GLY A 635 -7.21 5.05 1.35
N MET A 636 -7.06 6.37 1.11
CA MET A 636 -5.78 7.10 1.10
C MET A 636 -5.47 7.87 2.39
N SER A 637 -6.36 7.86 3.39
CA SER A 637 -6.12 8.49 4.72
C SER A 637 -5.08 7.75 5.59
N ARG A 638 -4.37 6.81 4.98
CA ARG A 638 -3.84 5.57 5.54
C ARG A 638 -2.31 5.54 5.46
N ASP A 639 -1.62 6.64 5.81
CA ASP A 639 -0.15 6.72 5.64
C ASP A 639 0.51 5.40 6.02
N VAL A 640 1.33 4.91 5.09
CA VAL A 640 2.11 3.68 5.09
C VAL A 640 1.36 2.40 4.60
N TYR A 641 1.82 1.91 3.45
CA TYR A 641 1.58 0.62 2.76
C TYR A 641 0.39 0.51 1.77
N SER A 642 0.66 0.68 0.46
CA SER A 642 0.15 -0.14 -0.67
C SER A 642 0.71 0.40 -2.02
N THR A 643 1.06 -0.50 -2.94
CA THR A 643 2.02 -0.34 -4.03
C THR A 643 1.51 0.04 -5.43
N ASP A 644 0.33 0.67 -5.63
CA ASP A 644 -0.20 1.00 -7.00
C ASP A 644 -0.78 2.45 -7.13
N TYR A 645 -0.27 3.36 -8.01
CA TYR A 645 -0.43 4.86 -7.82
C TYR A 645 0.66 6.03 -7.95
N TYR A 646 1.75 6.07 -8.77
CA TYR A 646 2.75 7.19 -8.97
C TYR A 646 3.82 7.60 -7.89
N ARG A 647 5.06 7.97 -8.32
CA ARG A 647 6.32 8.06 -7.51
C ARG A 647 7.03 9.45 -7.51
N VAL A 648 7.47 9.97 -6.34
CA VAL A 648 8.36 11.17 -6.20
C VAL A 648 9.47 10.92 -5.15
N ARG A 649 10.76 11.03 -5.53
CA ARG A 649 11.96 11.03 -4.65
C ARG A 649 12.81 12.30 -4.94
N TRP A 650 13.52 12.81 -3.94
CA TRP A 650 14.42 13.94 -4.11
C TRP A 650 15.87 13.45 -3.98
N LEU A 651 16.74 13.83 -4.92
CA LEU A 651 18.18 13.59 -4.82
C LEU A 651 18.89 14.94 -4.82
N PHE A 652 19.48 15.31 -3.68
CA PHE A 652 20.48 16.36 -3.64
C PHE A 652 21.77 15.80 -4.24
N ARG A 653 22.26 16.36 -5.36
CA ARG A 653 23.67 16.17 -5.72
C ARG A 653 24.51 16.88 -4.67
N LEU A 654 25.24 16.11 -3.85
CA LEU A 654 26.52 16.59 -3.33
C LEU A 654 27.49 16.53 -4.50
N GLN A 655 27.74 17.68 -5.12
CA GLN A 655 28.78 17.81 -6.14
C GLN A 655 30.12 17.86 -5.42
N ASP A 656 30.74 16.69 -5.23
CA ASP A 656 32.17 16.58 -4.95
C ASP A 656 32.92 16.84 -6.25
N SER A 657 33.18 18.12 -6.55
CA SER A 657 34.35 18.58 -7.30
C SER A 657 34.27 20.10 -7.46
N ALA A 658 35.23 20.79 -6.86
CA ALA A 658 35.45 22.21 -7.02
C ALA A 658 35.85 22.56 -8.46
N SER A 659 34.94 23.20 -9.21
CA SER A 659 35.28 24.26 -10.16
C SER A 659 34.02 24.94 -10.73
N GLU A 660 34.02 26.26 -10.58
CA GLU A 660 33.23 27.27 -11.31
C GLU A 660 31.73 27.46 -11.00
N LEU A 661 31.44 28.69 -10.54
CA LEU A 661 30.14 29.24 -10.21
C LEU A 661 29.19 29.26 -11.43
N THR A 662 28.10 28.50 -11.33
CA THR A 662 26.81 28.87 -11.94
C THR A 662 25.68 28.57 -10.93
N PRO A 663 24.77 29.52 -10.62
CA PRO A 663 23.61 29.22 -9.80
C PRO A 663 22.54 28.55 -10.68
N CYS A 664 22.64 27.24 -10.88
CA CYS A 664 21.57 26.49 -11.52
C CYS A 664 20.59 25.98 -10.47
N SER A 665 19.47 26.69 -10.33
CA SER A 665 18.25 26.31 -9.62
C SER A 665 17.52 25.15 -10.31
N HIS A 666 18.15 23.99 -10.45
CA HIS A 666 17.47 22.77 -10.91
C HIS A 666 17.42 21.74 -9.79
N VAL A 667 16.31 21.74 -9.05
CA VAL A 667 15.97 20.63 -8.17
C VAL A 667 15.58 19.46 -9.09
N PHE A 668 16.45 18.44 -9.19
CA PHE A 668 16.12 17.20 -9.88
C PHE A 668 15.23 16.33 -8.97
N VAL A 669 14.00 16.10 -9.41
CA VAL A 669 13.14 15.04 -8.88
C VAL A 669 13.63 13.72 -9.47
N ILE A 670 14.14 12.81 -8.65
CA ILE A 670 14.44 11.43 -9.07
C ILE A 670 13.28 10.53 -8.63
N VAL A 671 12.95 9.48 -9.36
CA VAL A 671 11.74 8.69 -9.11
C VAL A 671 12.11 7.44 -8.31
N GLY A 672 11.70 7.32 -7.03
CA GLY A 672 11.90 6.08 -6.26
C GLY A 672 11.48 6.08 -4.78
N GLY A 673 10.28 5.59 -4.47
CA GLY A 673 9.80 5.34 -3.10
C GLY A 673 8.30 4.97 -3.02
N HIS A 674 7.92 4.15 -2.04
CA HIS A 674 6.79 3.19 -2.00
C HIS A 674 5.35 3.71 -1.70
N THR A 675 4.93 4.94 -2.07
CA THR A 675 3.58 5.46 -1.72
C THR A 675 2.96 6.39 -2.76
N MET A 676 1.65 6.28 -2.93
CA MET A 676 0.87 6.78 -4.06
C MET A 676 0.15 8.09 -3.77
N LEU A 677 0.13 9.05 -4.71
CA LEU A 677 -0.20 10.46 -4.41
C LEU A 677 -1.06 11.17 -5.48
N PRO A 678 -2.18 11.83 -5.12
CA PRO A 678 -3.05 12.56 -6.05
C PRO A 678 -2.49 13.95 -6.42
N ILE A 679 -1.31 13.98 -7.03
CA ILE A 679 -0.47 15.19 -7.21
C ILE A 679 -1.18 16.44 -7.77
N ARG A 680 -2.18 16.27 -8.66
CA ARG A 680 -2.95 17.38 -9.27
C ARG A 680 -3.89 18.09 -8.28
N TRP A 681 -4.19 17.46 -7.16
CA TRP A 681 -5.01 17.97 -6.05
C TRP A 681 -4.18 18.39 -4.84
N MET A 682 -2.86 18.15 -4.86
CA MET A 682 -1.99 18.36 -3.70
C MET A 682 -1.38 19.77 -3.68
N PRO A 683 -1.20 20.36 -2.48
CA PRO A 683 -0.46 21.60 -2.33
C PRO A 683 1.07 21.39 -2.39
N PRO A 684 1.85 22.48 -2.52
CA PRO A 684 3.32 22.41 -2.60
C PRO A 684 3.95 21.66 -1.42
N GLU A 685 3.49 21.86 -0.19
CA GLU A 685 4.08 21.20 0.99
C GLU A 685 3.81 19.70 1.07
N SER A 686 2.68 19.24 0.52
CA SER A 686 2.39 17.81 0.44
C SER A 686 3.23 17.15 -0.65
N ILE A 687 3.46 17.84 -1.77
CA ILE A 687 4.32 17.35 -2.87
C ILE A 687 5.79 17.34 -2.45
N MET A 688 6.28 18.43 -1.85
CA MET A 688 7.69 18.62 -1.52
C MET A 688 8.10 17.90 -0.23
N TYR A 689 7.25 17.95 0.80
CA TYR A 689 7.62 17.55 2.16
C TYR A 689 6.73 16.46 2.75
N ARG A 690 5.78 15.90 1.97
CA ARG A 690 4.78 14.92 2.43
C ARG A 690 4.01 15.38 3.68
N LYS A 691 3.78 16.69 3.81
CA LYS A 691 2.99 17.25 4.91
C LYS A 691 1.51 17.25 4.54
N PHE A 692 0.69 16.57 5.32
CA PHE A 692 -0.77 16.53 5.18
C PHE A 692 -1.43 17.09 6.42
N THR A 693 -2.23 18.13 6.25
CA THR A 693 -2.96 18.83 7.31
C THR A 693 -4.36 19.22 6.84
N THR A 694 -5.18 19.76 7.74
CA THR A 694 -6.47 20.36 7.37
C THR A 694 -6.33 21.45 6.31
N GLU A 695 -5.22 22.19 6.32
CA GLU A 695 -4.91 23.23 5.34
C GLU A 695 -4.52 22.63 3.98
N SER A 696 -3.95 21.42 3.96
CA SER A 696 -3.71 20.70 2.71
C SER A 696 -5.01 20.20 2.07
N ASP A 697 -5.99 19.75 2.86
CA ASP A 697 -7.31 19.41 2.33
C ASP A 697 -8.05 20.66 1.81
N VAL A 698 -7.85 21.84 2.43
CA VAL A 698 -8.39 23.12 1.93
C VAL A 698 -7.85 23.44 0.53
N TRP A 699 -6.57 23.18 0.26
CA TRP A 699 -6.02 23.33 -1.09
C TRP A 699 -6.74 22.41 -2.08
N SER A 700 -6.91 21.13 -1.72
CA SER A 700 -7.62 20.14 -2.53
C SER A 700 -9.10 20.54 -2.75
N PHE A 701 -9.74 21.15 -1.76
CA PHE A 701 -11.07 21.72 -1.89
C PHE A 701 -11.14 22.85 -2.94
N GLY A 702 -10.12 23.72 -2.99
CA GLY A 702 -9.99 24.71 -4.06
C GLY A 702 -9.95 24.06 -5.46
N VAL A 703 -9.27 22.93 -5.59
CA VAL A 703 -9.25 22.13 -6.82
C VAL A 703 -10.61 21.50 -7.12
N ILE A 704 -11.35 21.02 -6.10
CA ILE A 704 -12.73 20.54 -6.27
C ILE A 704 -13.66 21.64 -6.78
N LEU A 705 -13.54 22.87 -6.26
CA LEU A 705 -14.30 23.99 -6.81
C LEU A 705 -14.00 24.15 -8.30
N TRP A 706 -12.72 24.12 -8.68
CA TRP A 706 -12.34 24.18 -10.09
C TRP A 706 -12.95 23.03 -10.91
N GLU A 707 -12.96 21.80 -10.40
CA GLU A 707 -13.60 20.65 -11.05
C GLU A 707 -15.12 20.87 -11.24
N ILE A 708 -15.83 21.35 -10.21
CA ILE A 708 -17.28 21.62 -10.27
C ILE A 708 -17.58 22.63 -11.39
N PHE A 709 -16.84 23.73 -11.43
CA PHE A 709 -17.03 24.82 -12.40
C PHE A 709 -16.42 24.53 -13.78
N THR A 710 -15.82 23.36 -13.97
CA THR A 710 -15.37 22.86 -15.28
C THR A 710 -16.07 21.57 -15.68
N TYR A 711 -17.14 21.19 -14.97
CA TYR A 711 -17.90 19.96 -15.21
C TYR A 711 -17.03 18.68 -15.15
N GLY A 712 -16.11 18.63 -14.19
CA GLY A 712 -15.29 17.46 -13.90
C GLY A 712 -14.06 17.31 -14.81
N LYS A 713 -13.62 18.37 -15.51
CA LYS A 713 -12.35 18.36 -16.25
C LYS A 713 -11.19 18.04 -15.34
N GLN A 714 -10.15 17.42 -15.90
CA GLN A 714 -8.95 17.10 -15.14
C GLN A 714 -8.19 18.41 -14.83
N PRO A 715 -7.78 18.66 -13.59
CA PRO A 715 -6.92 19.79 -13.28
C PRO A 715 -5.61 19.68 -14.05
N TRP A 716 -5.19 20.78 -14.67
CA TRP A 716 -3.98 20.84 -15.50
C TRP A 716 -4.00 19.84 -16.67
N PHE A 717 -5.16 19.60 -17.28
CA PHE A 717 -5.34 18.59 -18.35
C PHE A 717 -4.36 18.73 -19.53
N GLN A 718 -3.81 19.92 -19.75
CA GLN A 718 -2.83 20.20 -20.80
C GLN A 718 -1.37 19.88 -20.43
N LEU A 719 -1.10 19.50 -19.17
CA LEU A 719 0.24 19.28 -18.63
C LEU A 719 0.44 17.82 -18.19
N SER A 720 1.65 17.32 -18.35
CA SER A 720 2.11 16.06 -17.77
C SER A 720 2.24 16.15 -16.24
N ASN A 721 2.32 15.00 -15.56
CA ASN A 721 2.45 14.95 -14.11
C ASN A 721 3.72 15.64 -13.59
N THR A 722 4.83 15.58 -14.32
CA THR A 722 6.08 16.26 -13.98
C THR A 722 5.95 17.77 -14.11
N GLU A 723 5.35 18.25 -15.20
CA GLU A 723 5.08 19.68 -15.41
C GLU A 723 4.10 20.22 -14.36
N VAL A 724 3.13 19.42 -13.91
CA VAL A 724 2.22 19.79 -12.82
C VAL A 724 2.99 20.00 -11.51
N ILE A 725 3.90 19.08 -11.17
CA ILE A 725 4.75 19.22 -9.97
C ILE A 725 5.55 20.52 -10.06
N GLU A 726 6.15 20.79 -11.21
CA GLU A 726 6.90 22.03 -11.44
C GLU A 726 6.00 23.28 -11.32
N CYS A 727 4.83 23.29 -11.97
CA CYS A 727 3.84 24.36 -11.87
C CYS A 727 3.48 24.68 -10.41
N ILE A 728 3.08 23.66 -9.65
CA ILE A 728 2.59 23.83 -8.29
C ILE A 728 3.74 24.31 -7.39
N THR A 729 4.94 23.73 -7.51
CA THR A 729 6.11 24.13 -6.71
C THR A 729 6.62 25.53 -7.05
N GLN A 730 6.46 25.99 -8.30
CA GLN A 730 6.74 27.37 -8.71
C GLN A 730 5.65 28.36 -8.29
N GLY A 731 4.50 27.89 -7.76
CA GLY A 731 3.40 28.73 -7.30
C GLY A 731 2.43 29.15 -8.41
N ARG A 732 2.44 28.46 -9.56
CA ARG A 732 1.37 28.61 -10.57
C ARG A 732 0.08 27.96 -10.04
N VAL A 733 -1.05 28.59 -10.32
CA VAL A 733 -2.40 28.11 -9.94
C VAL A 733 -3.28 27.92 -11.18
N LEU A 734 -4.35 27.14 -11.04
CA LEU A 734 -5.28 26.86 -12.15
C LEU A 734 -6.00 28.14 -12.59
N GLU A 735 -6.25 28.26 -13.89
CA GLU A 735 -6.96 29.40 -14.47
C GLU A 735 -8.44 29.41 -14.08
N ARG A 736 -9.06 30.61 -14.06
CA ARG A 736 -10.48 30.78 -13.78
C ARG A 736 -11.34 30.11 -14.88
N PRO A 737 -12.24 29.17 -14.53
CA PRO A 737 -13.17 28.60 -15.50
C PRO A 737 -14.12 29.66 -16.08
N ARG A 738 -14.51 29.51 -17.35
CA ARG A 738 -15.38 30.49 -18.05
C ARG A 738 -16.72 30.71 -17.35
N VAL A 739 -17.34 29.64 -16.84
CA VAL A 739 -18.64 29.69 -16.13
C VAL A 739 -18.50 30.03 -14.65
N CYS A 740 -17.29 30.30 -14.15
CA CYS A 740 -17.02 30.56 -12.74
C CYS A 740 -17.15 32.07 -12.42
N PRO A 741 -18.05 32.46 -11.50
CA PRO A 741 -18.11 33.83 -10.98
C PRO A 741 -16.80 34.23 -10.30
N LYS A 742 -16.48 35.53 -10.34
CA LYS A 742 -15.24 36.05 -9.74
C LYS A 742 -15.17 35.72 -8.25
N GLU A 743 -16.28 35.84 -7.53
CA GLU A 743 -16.38 35.62 -6.09
C GLU A 743 -16.00 34.19 -5.71
N VAL A 744 -16.35 33.21 -6.55
CA VAL A 744 -15.98 31.81 -6.35
C VAL A 744 -14.50 31.59 -6.66
N TYR A 745 -13.99 32.22 -7.71
CA TYR A 745 -12.56 32.14 -8.03
C TYR A 745 -11.68 32.80 -6.95
N ASP A 746 -12.13 33.89 -6.34
CA ASP A 746 -11.45 34.51 -5.20
C ASP A 746 -11.36 33.52 -4.01
N VAL A 747 -12.39 32.68 -3.78
CA VAL A 747 -12.33 31.58 -2.80
C VAL A 747 -11.28 30.54 -3.21
N MET A 748 -11.21 30.16 -4.49
CA MET A 748 -10.16 29.23 -4.98
C MET A 748 -8.76 29.80 -4.72
N LEU A 749 -8.53 31.07 -5.03
CA LEU A 749 -7.26 31.76 -4.76
C LEU A 749 -6.93 31.82 -3.25
N GLY A 750 -7.94 31.99 -2.40
CA GLY A 750 -7.78 31.91 -0.96
C GLY A 750 -7.45 30.49 -0.46
N CYS A 751 -7.88 29.44 -1.17
CA CYS A 751 -7.47 28.06 -0.90
C CYS A 751 -6.03 27.78 -1.37
N TRP A 752 -5.59 28.44 -2.44
CA TRP A 752 -4.27 28.22 -3.06
C TRP A 752 -3.17 29.18 -2.60
N GLN A 753 -3.29 29.72 -1.38
CA GLN A 753 -2.18 30.43 -0.76
C GLN A 753 -1.00 29.46 -0.56
N ARG A 754 0.21 29.93 -0.91
CA ARG A 754 1.43 29.11 -0.84
C ARG A 754 1.71 28.66 0.59
N GLU A 755 1.63 29.58 1.54
CA GLU A 755 1.78 29.29 2.96
C GLU A 755 0.49 28.68 3.53
N PRO A 756 0.53 27.47 4.13
CA PRO A 756 -0.68 26.81 4.63
C PRO A 756 -1.48 27.64 5.63
N GLN A 757 -0.79 28.42 6.47
CA GLN A 757 -1.41 29.25 7.52
C GLN A 757 -2.14 30.48 6.97
N GLN A 758 -1.92 30.83 5.70
CA GLN A 758 -2.60 31.94 5.04
C GLN A 758 -3.84 31.49 4.26
N ARG A 759 -4.07 30.18 4.14
CA ARG A 759 -5.25 29.65 3.44
C ARG A 759 -6.51 29.97 4.23
N LEU A 760 -7.61 30.18 3.51
CA LEU A 760 -8.92 30.41 4.11
C LEU A 760 -9.34 29.22 4.99
N ASN A 761 -9.99 29.51 6.12
CA ASN A 761 -10.52 28.45 6.97
C ASN A 761 -11.72 27.77 6.29
N ILE A 762 -11.80 26.44 6.32
CA ILE A 762 -12.92 25.69 5.71
C ILE A 762 -14.30 26.11 6.23
N LYS A 763 -14.40 26.55 7.49
CA LYS A 763 -15.63 27.10 8.07
C LYS A 763 -16.04 28.43 7.43
N GLU A 764 -15.07 29.27 7.07
CA GLU A 764 -15.30 30.55 6.40
C GLU A 764 -15.67 30.31 4.94
N ILE A 765 -14.96 29.40 4.26
CA ILE A 765 -15.27 28.96 2.90
C ILE A 765 -16.72 28.46 2.82
N TYR A 766 -17.14 27.58 3.74
CA TYR A 766 -18.52 27.09 3.80
C TYR A 766 -19.53 28.25 3.93
N LYS A 767 -19.29 29.22 4.81
CA LYS A 767 -20.18 30.39 5.00
C LYS A 767 -20.29 31.21 3.72
N VAL A 768 -19.18 31.47 3.03
CA VAL A 768 -19.15 32.23 1.77
C VAL A 768 -19.92 31.49 0.68
N LEU A 769 -19.63 30.21 0.46
CA LEU A 769 -20.32 29.40 -0.55
C LEU A 769 -21.81 29.24 -0.25
N HIS A 770 -22.17 29.06 1.02
CA HIS A 770 -23.57 28.96 1.42
C HIS A 770 -24.32 30.27 1.18
N ALA A 771 -23.70 31.42 1.47
CA ALA A 771 -24.28 32.73 1.19
C ALA A 771 -24.47 32.95 -0.32
N LEU A 772 -23.46 32.64 -1.14
CA LEU A 772 -23.54 32.71 -2.60
C LEU A 772 -24.62 31.76 -3.16
N GLY A 773 -24.80 30.57 -2.55
CA GLY A 773 -25.84 29.63 -2.97
C GLY A 773 -27.27 30.12 -2.69
N LYS A 774 -27.48 30.91 -1.63
CA LYS A 774 -28.80 31.52 -1.31
C LYS A 774 -29.12 32.74 -2.17
N ALA A 775 -28.10 33.48 -2.61
CA ALA A 775 -28.21 34.67 -3.44
C ALA A 775 -27.19 34.60 -4.58
N ALA A 776 -27.46 33.73 -5.57
CA ALA A 776 -26.52 33.48 -6.67
C ALA A 776 -26.27 34.78 -7.46
N PRO A 777 -25.01 35.20 -7.64
CA PRO A 777 -24.70 36.40 -8.41
C PRO A 777 -25.13 36.22 -9.87
N ILE A 778 -25.63 37.29 -10.49
CA ILE A 778 -25.96 37.30 -11.92
C ILE A 778 -24.63 37.25 -12.69
N TYR A 779 -24.30 36.08 -13.22
CA TYR A 779 -23.14 35.88 -14.06
C TYR A 779 -23.61 35.59 -15.49
N LEU A 780 -23.17 36.41 -16.44
CA LEU A 780 -23.37 36.21 -17.87
C LEU A 780 -21.99 36.03 -18.50
N ASP A 781 -21.80 34.94 -19.24
CA ASP A 781 -20.62 34.78 -20.10
C ASP A 781 -20.82 35.69 -21.32
N ILE A 782 -20.08 36.79 -21.38
CA ILE A 782 -20.28 37.84 -22.40
C ILE A 782 -19.64 37.45 -23.75
N LEU A 783 -18.98 36.28 -23.83
CA LEU A 783 -18.31 35.80 -25.04
C LEU A 783 -18.74 34.36 -25.33
N GLY A 784 -19.91 34.22 -25.96
CA GLY A 784 -20.41 32.97 -26.54
C GLY A 784 -19.59 32.50 -27.72
#